data_AF-A0A1Q6LMG7-F1
#
_entry.id   AF-A0A1Q6LMG7-F1
#
_cell.length_a   1.000
_cell.length_b   1.000
_cell.length_c   1.000
_cell.angle_alpha   90.00
_cell.angle_beta   90.00
_cell.angle_gamma   90.00
#
_symmetry.space_group_name_H-M   'P 1'
#
loop_
_entity.id
_entity.type
_entity.pdbx_description
1 polymer ?
#
loop_
_entity_poly.entity_id
_entity_poly.type
_entity_poly.pdbx_seq_one_letter_code
_entity_poly.pdbx_strand_id
1 'polypeptide(L)'
;MQYDVRSVIEGLDLYNRGRCLFGLVGENTADGRTQMLVFTDADKYAAAKRESNRFDSEGYYYNPYVDTFGLPAGYGEVQLQRMRDSVDSVLRDQFAQRDLTPQPTSMALLPYLNPNTGYLSALLCTPDVILESMPVSAPITGLSCKGHVCQIRLHLRHTAGEQVQGAKLIYRSLTEKIEIPLDCRTTAAGDGCRVQLTLPLNAQLPLKEVYWDIRLEVEQYGCTHRIKLRCADPGLKWKLFFTNCQANAGSGHILFPYFGKKGVLCYCYRPLCEYDTAAVRLREITAYTLYMLFRPLWQRQKNWVVYEKFCKTAQDNSYYFFKYCMEHLPEKERRHIYYIMDPREPDYKNVAGYSRQVVPFMSLKHMLLTLSMRICISSDSTSHLYVWRSKPSIVRRAIKQKEELFLQHGVTAMKRVDQLFGKKGSSPMTYFVTCSRPEHDIVVREFGYAPANVPITGFARWDVLEDKSTPDDPFILMMPTWRSWLEEVDNDTFLQSDYYKNYSALLTDPALDEMLRRNHTRLVFYLHPKFAGYMNNFKDKISPRVTCIPFGQQPLNELMMRCKLLVTDYSSVCWDVLYQNKPVVYYQFDYDLYNQVHGSYLDMTTQLPGDRFTQVEDLVPCLDSYAAAGFEMKPKYRKMAKQYFRYRDNHNSRRIYQFLKSNGY
;
A
#
# COMPACT_ATOMS: atom_id res chain seq x y z
N MET A 1 20.81 45.84 17.21
CA MET A 1 21.33 46.71 16.14
C MET A 1 20.26 46.83 15.07
N GLN A 2 19.83 48.05 14.72
CA GLN A 2 19.11 48.29 13.47
C GLN A 2 20.14 48.40 12.35
N TYR A 3 19.98 47.61 11.29
CA TYR A 3 20.83 47.63 10.10
C TYR A 3 20.02 48.25 8.96
N ASP A 4 20.54 49.31 8.32
CA ASP A 4 19.87 49.94 7.18
C ASP A 4 20.23 49.22 5.88
N VAL A 5 19.37 48.28 5.50
CA VAL A 5 19.56 47.43 4.31
C VAL A 5 19.38 48.22 3.00
N ARG A 6 18.72 49.38 3.03
CA ARG A 6 18.49 50.23 1.84
C ARG A 6 19.78 50.86 1.33
N SER A 7 20.81 50.95 2.16
CA SER A 7 22.14 51.42 1.75
C SER A 7 22.89 50.44 0.85
N VAL A 8 22.46 49.18 0.80
CA VAL A 8 23.16 48.07 0.11
C VAL A 8 22.31 47.45 -1.00
N ILE A 9 20.97 47.57 -0.92
CA ILE A 9 20.04 46.84 -1.78
C ILE A 9 18.87 47.71 -2.29
N GLU A 10 18.57 47.64 -3.59
CA GLU A 10 17.56 48.46 -4.29
C GLU A 10 16.13 47.88 -4.37
N GLY A 11 15.84 46.75 -3.72
CA GLY A 11 14.51 46.13 -3.73
C GLY A 11 14.46 44.93 -2.78
N LEU A 12 13.28 44.56 -2.29
CA LEU A 12 13.18 43.53 -1.25
C LEU A 12 11.98 42.63 -1.50
N ASP A 13 12.25 41.42 -2.00
CA ASP A 13 11.23 40.41 -2.28
C ASP A 13 11.32 39.23 -1.31
N LEU A 14 10.16 38.79 -0.80
CA LEU A 14 10.05 37.58 0.01
C LEU A 14 9.97 36.34 -0.90
N TYR A 15 11.05 35.56 -0.96
CA TYR A 15 11.08 34.34 -1.76
C TYR A 15 10.43 33.15 -1.03
N ASN A 16 9.32 32.60 -1.54
CA ASN A 16 8.68 31.41 -0.98
C ASN A 16 8.78 30.22 -1.94
N ARG A 17 9.69 29.28 -1.65
CA ARG A 17 9.70 27.93 -2.20
C ARG A 17 9.55 26.98 -1.03
N GLY A 18 8.51 26.14 -1.02
CA GLY A 18 8.03 25.29 0.09
C GLY A 18 8.99 25.11 1.29
N ARG A 19 8.49 25.40 2.51
CA ARG A 19 9.22 25.62 3.78
C ARG A 19 9.77 27.05 3.99
N CYS A 20 9.02 28.06 3.52
CA CYS A 20 9.20 29.51 3.74
C CYS A 20 10.65 29.90 4.02
N LEU A 21 11.42 30.05 2.95
CA LEU A 21 12.84 30.36 3.05
C LEU A 21 12.98 31.89 3.16
N PHE A 22 13.32 32.40 4.36
CA PHE A 22 13.37 33.84 4.60
C PHE A 22 14.76 34.36 4.22
N GLY A 23 14.84 35.03 3.07
CA GLY A 23 16.00 35.83 2.68
C GLY A 23 15.52 37.17 2.14
N LEU A 24 16.33 38.21 2.34
CA LEU A 24 16.11 39.46 1.61
C LEU A 24 16.82 39.29 0.28
N VAL A 25 16.06 39.11 -0.80
CA VAL A 25 16.63 39.16 -2.14
C VAL A 25 16.59 40.59 -2.60
N GLY A 26 17.74 41.11 -3.03
CA GLY A 26 17.74 42.35 -3.76
C GLY A 26 19.06 42.66 -4.44
N GLU A 27 19.02 43.71 -5.23
CA GLU A 27 20.10 44.06 -6.16
C GLU A 27 21.15 44.89 -5.45
N ASN A 28 22.40 44.41 -5.46
CA ASN A 28 23.50 45.09 -4.81
C ASN A 28 23.80 46.40 -5.53
N THR A 29 23.78 47.51 -4.81
CA THR A 29 23.93 48.87 -5.34
C THR A 29 25.30 49.13 -5.99
N ALA A 30 26.33 48.32 -5.69
CA ALA A 30 27.68 48.48 -6.24
C ALA A 30 27.92 47.73 -7.56
N ASP A 31 27.26 46.58 -7.78
CA ASP A 31 27.53 45.72 -8.95
C ASP A 31 26.30 45.25 -9.74
N GLY A 32 25.09 45.66 -9.34
CA GLY A 32 23.84 45.32 -10.01
C GLY A 32 23.47 43.83 -9.94
N ARG A 33 24.15 43.03 -9.12
CA ARG A 33 23.84 41.60 -9.00
C ARG A 33 22.74 41.39 -7.98
N THR A 34 21.78 40.55 -8.33
CA THR A 34 20.81 40.01 -7.37
C THR A 34 21.55 39.19 -6.31
N GLN A 35 21.48 39.64 -5.05
CA GLN A 35 22.09 38.98 -3.90
C GLN A 35 21.00 38.59 -2.89
N MET A 36 21.20 37.45 -2.24
CA MET A 36 20.34 36.99 -1.16
C MET A 36 21.05 37.23 0.18
N LEU A 37 20.54 38.15 0.98
CA LEU A 37 21.02 38.38 2.34
C LEU A 37 20.48 37.32 3.27
N VAL A 38 21.39 36.75 4.05
CA VAL A 38 21.08 35.73 5.05
C VAL A 38 21.46 36.29 6.42
N PHE A 39 20.54 36.21 7.38
CA PHE A 39 20.85 36.50 8.78
C PHE A 39 21.58 35.31 9.38
N THR A 40 22.90 35.24 9.22
CA THR A 40 23.73 34.23 9.87
C THR A 40 24.57 34.87 10.97
N ASP A 41 24.25 34.56 12.21
CA ASP A 41 25.21 34.68 13.30
C ASP A 41 26.30 33.61 13.06
N ALA A 42 27.52 34.05 12.74
CA ALA A 42 28.60 33.18 12.27
C ALA A 42 29.03 32.14 13.33
N ASP A 43 28.99 32.50 14.61
CA ASP A 43 29.31 31.61 15.72
C ASP A 43 28.19 30.57 15.92
N LYS A 44 26.93 30.99 15.82
CA LYS A 44 25.78 30.06 15.84
C LYS A 44 25.78 29.15 14.62
N TYR A 45 26.15 29.63 13.43
CA TYR A 45 26.32 28.79 12.25
C TYR A 45 27.45 27.77 12.44
N ALA A 46 28.59 28.17 12.98
CA ALA A 46 29.70 27.26 13.28
C ALA A 46 29.34 26.24 14.37
N ALA A 47 28.55 26.64 15.38
CA ALA A 47 28.00 25.72 16.38
C ALA A 47 26.99 24.75 15.75
N ALA A 48 26.01 25.25 14.99
CA ALA A 48 25.01 24.45 14.31
C ALA A 48 25.62 23.49 13.28
N LYS A 49 26.67 23.88 12.55
CA LYS A 49 27.42 23.01 11.63
C LYS A 49 28.17 21.90 12.38
N ARG A 50 28.75 22.21 13.55
CA ARG A 50 29.41 21.20 14.41
C ARG A 50 28.39 20.22 15.03
N GLU A 51 27.20 20.70 15.39
CA GLU A 51 26.14 19.90 16.01
C GLU A 51 25.34 19.07 14.99
N SER A 52 24.96 19.66 13.85
CA SER A 52 24.23 19.01 12.76
C SER A 52 25.04 17.88 12.09
N ASN A 53 26.36 18.07 11.95
CA ASN A 53 27.26 17.04 11.38
C ASN A 53 27.41 15.79 12.25
N ARG A 54 26.96 15.80 13.51
CA ARG A 54 27.01 14.62 14.39
C ARG A 54 25.77 13.72 14.29
N PHE A 55 24.65 14.21 13.77
CA PHE A 55 23.35 13.53 13.85
C PHE A 55 22.49 13.71 12.59
N ASP A 56 23.00 13.29 11.44
CA ASP A 56 22.17 13.05 10.24
C ASP A 56 21.83 14.31 9.40
N SER A 57 22.64 15.38 9.45
CA SER A 57 22.46 16.61 8.65
C SER A 57 21.11 17.33 8.87
N GLU A 58 20.60 17.31 10.09
CA GLU A 58 19.31 17.92 10.48
C GLU A 58 19.48 19.41 10.86
N GLY A 59 18.39 20.18 10.78
CA GLY A 59 18.37 21.62 11.08
C GLY A 59 18.62 21.98 12.55
N TYR A 60 19.12 23.18 12.80
CA TYR A 60 19.15 23.77 14.13
C TYR A 60 17.92 24.67 14.31
N TYR A 61 17.05 24.37 15.28
CA TYR A 61 15.73 24.98 15.41
C TYR A 61 15.71 26.10 16.46
N TYR A 62 14.87 27.11 16.24
CA TYR A 62 14.59 28.20 17.17
C TYR A 62 13.19 28.06 17.77
N ASN A 63 12.87 28.90 18.76
CA ASN A 63 11.55 28.93 19.39
C ASN A 63 10.46 29.10 18.34
N PRO A 64 9.43 28.23 18.34
CA PRO A 64 8.30 28.40 17.47
C PRO A 64 7.49 29.62 17.89
N TYR A 65 6.98 30.35 16.90
CA TYR A 65 6.03 31.44 17.10
C TYR A 65 4.64 30.94 16.72
N VAL A 66 3.70 30.95 17.67
CA VAL A 66 2.31 30.53 17.45
C VAL A 66 1.41 31.76 17.50
N ASP A 67 0.57 31.95 16.50
CA ASP A 67 -0.38 33.06 16.42
C ASP A 67 -1.60 32.68 15.57
N THR A 68 -2.62 33.53 15.57
CA THR A 68 -3.85 33.32 14.80
C THR A 68 -3.82 34.15 13.52
N PHE A 69 -4.01 33.49 12.37
CA PHE A 69 -3.97 34.11 11.06
C PHE A 69 -5.29 33.90 10.32
N GLY A 70 -5.73 34.86 9.51
CA GLY A 70 -6.86 34.67 8.60
C GLY A 70 -6.46 33.83 7.40
N LEU A 71 -6.83 32.55 7.38
CA LEU A 71 -6.49 31.62 6.29
C LEU A 71 -7.75 31.05 5.63
N PRO A 72 -7.74 30.77 4.30
CA PRO A 72 -8.85 30.09 3.63
C PRO A 72 -9.28 28.81 4.37
N ALA A 73 -10.58 28.54 4.46
CA ALA A 73 -11.11 27.37 5.16
C ALA A 73 -10.46 26.03 4.73
N GLY A 74 -10.06 25.92 3.44
CA GLY A 74 -9.37 24.76 2.88
C GLY A 74 -7.84 24.80 2.92
N TYR A 75 -7.19 25.73 3.63
CA TYR A 75 -5.71 25.92 3.59
C TYR A 75 -4.92 24.65 3.96
N GLY A 76 -5.48 23.82 4.84
CA GLY A 76 -4.89 22.54 5.25
C GLY A 76 -5.03 21.41 4.22
N GLU A 77 -5.85 21.58 3.19
CA GLU A 77 -6.10 20.53 2.20
C GLU A 77 -4.90 20.36 1.26
N VAL A 78 -4.42 19.12 1.13
CA VAL A 78 -3.28 18.76 0.27
C VAL A 78 -3.50 19.19 -1.19
N GLN A 79 -4.75 19.21 -1.64
CA GLN A 79 -5.12 19.64 -2.99
C GLN A 79 -4.92 21.16 -3.15
N LEU A 80 -5.45 21.98 -2.23
CA LEU A 80 -5.25 23.44 -2.23
C LEU A 80 -3.76 23.81 -2.10
N GLN A 81 -3.01 23.07 -1.27
CA GLN A 81 -1.56 23.26 -1.09
C GLN A 81 -0.76 22.93 -2.35
N ARG A 82 -1.09 21.84 -3.06
CA ARG A 82 -0.44 21.47 -4.33
C ARG A 82 -0.81 22.42 -5.46
N MET A 83 -2.04 22.90 -5.47
CA MET A 83 -2.56 23.85 -6.44
C MET A 83 -1.90 25.23 -6.31
N ARG A 84 -1.64 25.69 -5.09
CA ARG A 84 -0.89 26.94 -4.84
C ARG A 84 0.51 26.94 -5.44
N ASP A 85 1.13 25.76 -5.53
CA ASP A 85 2.53 25.61 -5.96
C ASP A 85 2.67 25.35 -7.48
N SER A 86 1.58 25.35 -8.27
CA SER A 86 1.63 25.22 -9.74
C SER A 86 1.34 26.54 -10.48
N VAL A 87 1.91 26.71 -11.68
CA VAL A 87 1.82 27.95 -12.47
C VAL A 87 1.06 27.66 -13.75
N ASP A 88 -0.28 27.61 -13.70
CA ASP A 88 -1.06 27.53 -14.95
C ASP A 88 -2.52 28.02 -14.82
N SER A 89 -3.07 28.45 -15.95
CA SER A 89 -4.42 28.96 -16.22
C SER A 89 -5.58 28.07 -15.70
N VAL A 90 -5.37 26.75 -15.66
CA VAL A 90 -6.31 25.74 -15.09
C VAL A 90 -6.65 26.02 -13.62
N LEU A 91 -5.78 26.75 -12.89
CA LEU A 91 -6.01 27.11 -11.49
C LEU A 91 -7.16 28.08 -11.27
N ARG A 92 -7.42 29.02 -12.20
CA ARG A 92 -8.46 30.05 -11.98
C ARG A 92 -9.84 29.43 -11.83
N ASP A 93 -10.16 28.47 -12.69
CA ASP A 93 -11.45 27.79 -12.68
C ASP A 93 -11.61 26.86 -11.46
N GLN A 94 -10.51 26.25 -11.00
CA GLN A 94 -10.53 25.40 -9.80
C GLN A 94 -10.53 26.21 -8.49
N PHE A 95 -9.91 27.39 -8.46
CA PHE A 95 -10.00 28.32 -7.32
C PHE A 95 -11.40 28.91 -7.18
N ALA A 96 -12.09 29.19 -8.29
CA ALA A 96 -13.46 29.69 -8.28
C ALA A 96 -14.46 28.69 -7.65
N GLN A 97 -14.13 27.40 -7.63
CA GLN A 97 -14.97 26.34 -7.05
C GLN A 97 -14.72 26.11 -5.54
N ARG A 98 -13.75 26.81 -4.93
CA ARG A 98 -13.36 26.61 -3.53
C ARG A 98 -13.73 27.82 -2.68
N ASP A 99 -14.22 27.58 -1.47
CA ASP A 99 -14.44 28.62 -0.49
C ASP A 99 -13.09 29.12 0.06
N LEU A 100 -12.73 30.35 -0.31
CA LEU A 100 -11.50 31.01 0.09
C LEU A 100 -11.70 32.00 1.25
N THR A 101 -12.87 31.99 1.89
CA THR A 101 -13.18 32.89 3.00
C THR A 101 -12.14 32.72 4.11
N PRO A 102 -11.42 33.79 4.50
CA PRO A 102 -10.44 33.72 5.57
C PRO A 102 -11.12 33.39 6.90
N GLN A 103 -10.68 32.33 7.55
CA GLN A 103 -11.08 31.91 8.88
C GLN A 103 -9.91 32.10 9.86
N PRO A 104 -10.15 32.60 11.09
CA PRO A 104 -9.14 32.64 12.13
C PRO A 104 -8.60 31.24 12.40
N THR A 105 -7.35 31.00 12.03
CA THR A 105 -6.69 29.70 12.11
C THR A 105 -5.40 29.85 12.90
N SER A 106 -5.25 29.07 13.96
CA SER A 106 -3.99 29.02 14.71
C SER A 106 -2.91 28.38 13.85
N MET A 107 -1.83 29.13 13.61
CA MET A 107 -0.67 28.67 12.87
C MET A 107 0.58 28.87 13.71
N ALA A 108 1.62 28.15 13.31
CA ALA A 108 2.87 28.14 13.98
C ALA A 108 4.01 28.21 12.98
N LEU A 109 4.91 29.17 13.20
CA LEU A 109 6.12 29.40 12.44
C LEU A 109 7.29 28.80 13.21
N LEU A 110 7.97 27.82 12.61
CA LEU A 110 9.11 27.13 13.20
C LEU A 110 10.40 27.50 12.44
N PRO A 111 11.20 28.47 12.93
CA PRO A 111 12.46 28.84 12.29
C PRO A 111 13.53 27.77 12.52
N TYR A 112 14.33 27.49 11.50
CA TYR A 112 15.46 26.57 11.58
C TYR A 112 16.59 26.97 10.62
N LEU A 113 17.83 26.68 11.00
CA LEU A 113 19.00 26.84 10.15
C LEU A 113 19.21 25.54 9.37
N ASN A 114 19.13 25.61 8.04
CA ASN A 114 19.35 24.46 7.18
C ASN A 114 20.86 24.19 7.04
N PRO A 115 21.36 23.02 7.44
CA PRO A 115 22.79 22.75 7.45
C PRO A 115 23.37 22.53 6.04
N ASN A 116 22.54 22.11 5.08
CA ASN A 116 22.96 21.85 3.71
C ASN A 116 23.12 23.15 2.91
N THR A 117 22.29 24.15 3.20
CA THR A 117 22.28 25.43 2.46
C THR A 117 22.84 26.60 3.25
N GLY A 118 22.91 26.50 4.58
CA GLY A 118 23.27 27.58 5.48
C GLY A 118 22.21 28.67 5.66
N TYR A 119 21.05 28.53 5.02
CA TYR A 119 19.96 29.51 5.09
C TYR A 119 19.11 29.33 6.34
N LEU A 120 18.73 30.46 6.96
CA LEU A 120 17.61 30.50 7.89
C LEU A 120 16.31 30.29 7.11
N SER A 121 15.59 29.23 7.44
CA SER A 121 14.31 28.86 6.85
C SER A 121 13.26 28.81 7.96
N ALA A 122 11.97 28.88 7.64
CA ALA A 122 10.95 28.55 8.63
C ALA A 122 9.85 27.68 8.05
N LEU A 123 9.33 26.78 8.87
CA LEU A 123 8.16 25.98 8.53
C LEU A 123 6.92 26.68 9.08
N LEU A 124 6.04 27.15 8.20
CA LEU A 124 4.70 27.60 8.57
C LEU A 124 3.73 26.42 8.51
N CYS A 125 3.16 26.04 9.65
CA CYS A 125 2.31 24.87 9.79
C CYS A 125 1.28 25.06 10.93
N THR A 126 0.44 24.08 11.21
CA THR A 126 -0.41 24.13 12.41
C THR A 126 0.43 23.87 13.67
N PRO A 127 0.01 24.36 14.85
CA PRO A 127 0.73 24.09 16.11
C PRO A 127 0.99 22.61 16.37
N ASP A 128 0.05 21.73 16.03
CA ASP A 128 0.21 20.28 16.16
C ASP A 128 1.37 19.72 15.34
N VAL A 129 1.63 20.29 14.16
CA VAL A 129 2.73 19.84 13.29
C VAL A 129 4.08 20.19 13.90
N ILE A 130 4.18 21.29 14.67
CA ILE A 130 5.42 21.64 15.39
C ILE A 130 5.80 20.54 16.38
N LEU A 131 4.81 19.96 17.07
CA LEU A 131 5.05 18.88 18.04
C LEU A 131 5.82 17.70 17.43
N GLU A 132 5.67 17.44 16.13
CA GLU A 132 6.34 16.34 15.43
C GLU A 132 7.53 16.75 14.54
N SER A 133 7.70 18.05 14.26
CA SER A 133 8.58 18.55 13.19
C SER A 133 10.02 18.78 13.62
N MET A 134 10.30 18.91 14.93
CA MET A 134 11.65 19.06 15.43
C MET A 134 12.36 17.70 15.52
N PRO A 135 13.50 17.50 14.82
CA PRO A 135 14.27 16.28 14.81
C PRO A 135 15.27 16.28 15.98
N VAL A 136 14.78 16.26 17.21
CA VAL A 136 15.64 15.89 18.33
C VAL A 136 15.73 14.37 18.28
N SER A 137 16.82 13.80 17.77
CA SER A 137 16.95 12.34 17.79
C SER A 137 17.26 11.88 19.21
N ALA A 138 16.41 11.01 19.78
CA ALA A 138 16.72 10.29 21.00
C ALA A 138 17.35 8.94 20.63
N PRO A 139 18.70 8.80 20.57
CA PRO A 139 19.35 7.57 20.18
C PRO A 139 19.03 6.47 21.18
N ILE A 140 18.46 5.38 20.67
CA ILE A 140 18.21 4.18 21.47
C ILE A 140 19.54 3.50 21.76
N THR A 141 19.85 3.36 23.06
CA THR A 141 21.05 2.66 23.57
C THR A 141 20.73 1.25 24.03
N GLY A 142 19.46 0.94 24.29
CA GLY A 142 19.03 -0.41 24.64
C GLY A 142 17.55 -0.65 24.40
N LEU A 143 17.23 -1.87 23.98
CA LEU A 143 15.86 -2.31 23.73
C LEU A 143 15.70 -3.77 24.19
N SER A 144 14.64 -4.03 24.94
CA SER A 144 14.27 -5.36 25.42
C SER A 144 12.76 -5.47 25.49
N CYS A 145 12.20 -6.53 24.91
CA CYS A 145 10.80 -6.91 25.08
C CYS A 145 10.84 -8.38 25.51
N LYS A 146 10.40 -8.67 26.73
CA LYS A 146 10.43 -10.00 27.34
C LYS A 146 9.32 -10.12 28.40
N GLY A 147 8.78 -11.33 28.55
CA GLY A 147 7.69 -11.56 29.50
C GLY A 147 6.54 -10.61 29.20
N HIS A 148 6.11 -9.86 30.20
CA HIS A 148 5.02 -8.88 30.08
C HIS A 148 5.52 -7.43 30.04
N VAL A 149 6.77 -7.17 29.62
CA VAL A 149 7.35 -5.83 29.70
C VAL A 149 8.18 -5.49 28.46
N CYS A 150 7.98 -4.27 27.96
CA CYS A 150 8.87 -3.63 27.00
C CYS A 150 9.69 -2.53 27.70
N GLN A 151 11.00 -2.57 27.56
CA GLN A 151 11.94 -1.61 28.11
C GLN A 151 12.79 -0.98 27.01
N ILE A 152 12.93 0.34 27.08
CA ILE A 152 13.70 1.15 26.15
C ILE A 152 14.64 2.03 26.97
N ARG A 153 15.90 2.09 26.56
CA ARG A 153 16.90 2.98 27.15
C ARG A 153 17.39 3.94 26.08
N LEU A 154 17.43 5.21 26.44
CA LEU A 154 17.79 6.33 25.59
C LEU A 154 18.86 7.17 26.29
N HIS A 155 19.63 7.91 25.50
CA HIS A 155 20.49 8.96 26.01
C HIS A 155 20.16 10.27 25.29
N LEU A 156 19.58 11.23 26.02
CA LEU A 156 19.27 12.56 25.52
C LEU A 156 20.42 13.49 25.87
N ARG A 157 21.11 13.99 24.86
CA ARG A 157 22.14 15.02 25.04
C ARG A 157 21.49 16.39 25.13
N HIS A 158 22.14 17.31 25.84
CA HIS A 158 21.74 18.71 26.01
C HIS A 158 20.29 18.89 26.49
N THR A 159 19.75 17.88 27.16
CA THR A 159 18.39 17.85 27.69
C THR A 159 18.50 17.47 29.16
N ALA A 160 18.08 18.36 30.04
CA ALA A 160 17.97 18.07 31.46
C ALA A 160 16.84 17.06 31.71
N GLY A 161 16.97 16.24 32.75
CA GLY A 161 15.95 15.23 33.08
C GLY A 161 14.57 15.84 33.35
N GLU A 162 14.54 17.03 33.95
CA GLU A 162 13.31 17.80 34.24
C GLU A 162 12.53 18.20 32.99
N GLN A 163 13.21 18.31 31.84
CA GLN A 163 12.56 18.61 30.57
C GLN A 163 11.82 17.40 29.99
N VAL A 164 12.06 16.18 30.50
CA VAL A 164 11.40 14.97 29.99
C VAL A 164 10.08 14.78 30.71
N GLN A 165 8.98 15.06 30.02
CA GLN A 165 7.63 14.98 30.58
C GLN A 165 7.06 13.56 30.58
N GLY A 166 7.53 12.68 29.68
CA GLY A 166 7.10 11.29 29.62
C GLY A 166 7.27 10.66 28.25
N ALA A 167 6.61 9.51 28.02
CA ALA A 167 6.50 8.92 26.70
C ALA A 167 5.13 8.26 26.51
N LYS A 168 4.70 8.18 25.25
CA LYS A 168 3.41 7.58 24.86
C LYS A 168 3.59 6.61 23.71
N LEU A 169 2.87 5.49 23.79
CA LEU A 169 2.64 4.57 22.70
C LEU A 169 1.31 4.94 22.04
N ILE A 170 1.37 5.34 20.78
CA ILE A 170 0.27 5.94 20.02
C ILE A 170 -0.19 4.95 18.95
N TYR A 171 -1.49 4.68 18.88
CA TYR A 171 -2.06 3.81 17.86
C TYR A 171 -2.03 4.51 16.50
N ARG A 172 -1.57 3.81 15.46
CA ARG A 172 -1.52 4.35 14.10
C ARG A 172 -2.88 4.17 13.41
N SER A 173 -3.82 5.05 13.73
CA SER A 173 -5.15 5.13 13.10
C SER A 173 -5.48 6.56 12.64
N LEU A 174 -6.28 6.67 11.59
CA LEU A 174 -6.84 7.95 11.11
C LEU A 174 -8.15 8.31 11.81
N THR A 175 -8.84 7.32 12.40
CA THR A 175 -10.18 7.46 12.97
C THR A 175 -10.19 7.38 14.49
N GLU A 176 -9.23 6.65 15.08
CA GLU A 176 -9.15 6.42 16.52
C GLU A 176 -7.90 7.08 17.11
N LYS A 177 -8.06 7.80 18.23
CA LYS A 177 -6.95 8.39 18.98
C LYS A 177 -6.77 7.62 20.29
N ILE A 178 -5.87 6.63 20.27
CA ILE A 178 -5.50 5.84 21.46
C ILE A 178 -4.03 6.12 21.78
N GLU A 179 -3.77 6.58 23.00
CA GLU A 179 -2.42 6.83 23.51
C GLU A 179 -2.26 6.14 24.87
N ILE A 180 -1.20 5.36 25.03
CA ILE A 180 -0.89 4.64 26.27
C ILE A 180 0.39 5.25 26.86
N PRO A 181 0.35 5.83 28.08
CA PRO A 181 1.54 6.37 28.72
C PRO A 181 2.52 5.26 29.12
N LEU A 182 3.81 5.59 29.13
CA LEU A 182 4.89 4.72 29.57
C LEU A 182 5.50 5.26 30.86
N ASP A 183 5.92 4.35 31.74
CA ASP A 183 6.69 4.72 32.92
C ASP A 183 8.04 5.29 32.47
N CYS A 184 8.32 6.54 32.86
CA CYS A 184 9.53 7.24 32.49
C CYS A 184 10.41 7.49 33.72
N ARG A 185 11.70 7.14 33.64
CA ARG A 185 12.70 7.47 34.66
C ARG A 185 13.89 8.13 34.01
N THR A 186 14.31 9.26 34.55
CA THR A 186 15.48 10.02 34.08
C THR A 186 16.61 9.99 35.10
N THR A 187 17.84 9.91 34.61
CA THR A 187 19.06 10.03 35.44
C THR A 187 20.03 10.98 34.76
N ALA A 188 20.69 11.85 35.53
CA ALA A 188 21.65 12.81 34.98
C ALA A 188 22.83 12.07 34.30
N ALA A 189 23.31 12.62 33.19
CA ALA A 189 24.49 12.16 32.47
C ALA A 189 25.33 13.37 32.05
N GLY A 190 26.66 13.24 31.93
CA GLY A 190 27.56 14.39 31.82
C GLY A 190 27.19 15.44 30.75
N ASP A 191 26.66 15.01 29.60
CA ASP A 191 26.21 15.87 28.51
C ASP A 191 24.66 15.91 28.35
N GLY A 192 23.88 15.50 29.36
CA GLY A 192 22.41 15.51 29.31
C GLY A 192 21.74 14.57 30.32
N CYS A 193 20.86 13.68 29.87
CA CYS A 193 20.22 12.68 30.73
C CYS A 193 20.00 11.33 30.04
N ARG A 194 20.06 10.26 30.83
CA ARG A 194 19.64 8.92 30.42
C ARG A 194 18.17 8.73 30.77
N VAL A 195 17.40 8.24 29.81
CA VAL A 195 15.96 7.99 29.98
C VAL A 195 15.71 6.50 29.86
N GLN A 196 14.98 5.94 30.83
CA GLN A 196 14.47 4.58 30.80
C GLN A 196 12.95 4.62 30.71
N LEU A 197 12.42 4.06 29.63
CA LEU A 197 10.98 3.91 29.40
C LEU A 197 10.59 2.46 29.64
N THR A 198 9.51 2.25 30.39
CA THR A 198 8.96 0.92 30.66
C THR A 198 7.48 0.90 30.29
N LEU A 199 7.09 -0.10 29.50
CA LEU A 199 5.70 -0.39 29.17
C LEU A 199 5.38 -1.77 29.74
N PRO A 200 4.73 -1.86 30.91
CA PRO A 200 4.12 -3.09 31.36
C PRO A 200 2.94 -3.43 30.45
N LEU A 201 2.78 -4.70 30.11
CA LEU A 201 1.70 -5.20 29.25
C LEU A 201 0.80 -6.12 30.06
N ASN A 202 -0.50 -5.91 29.91
CA ASN A 202 -1.53 -6.75 30.46
C ASN A 202 -2.73 -6.77 29.51
N ALA A 203 -3.68 -7.68 29.76
CA ALA A 203 -4.85 -7.88 28.90
C ALA A 203 -5.85 -6.69 28.95
N GLN A 204 -5.70 -5.77 29.91
CA GLN A 204 -6.59 -4.62 30.10
C GLN A 204 -6.17 -3.39 29.27
N LEU A 205 -4.96 -3.37 28.72
CA LEU A 205 -4.54 -2.26 27.86
C LEU A 205 -5.42 -2.20 26.59
N PRO A 206 -5.80 -0.99 26.12
CA PRO A 206 -6.62 -0.82 24.93
C PRO A 206 -5.82 -1.01 23.62
N LEU A 207 -5.05 -2.09 23.54
CA LEU A 207 -4.24 -2.43 22.37
C LEU A 207 -5.11 -2.98 21.24
N LYS A 208 -5.19 -2.21 20.15
CA LYS A 208 -5.66 -2.60 18.82
C LYS A 208 -4.55 -3.18 17.97
N GLU A 209 -4.89 -4.12 17.09
CA GLU A 209 -3.95 -4.77 16.18
C GLU A 209 -3.22 -3.79 15.26
N VAL A 210 -2.15 -4.25 14.61
CA VAL A 210 -1.42 -3.56 13.54
C VAL A 210 -0.19 -2.79 14.00
N TYR A 211 -0.22 -1.46 14.07
CA TYR A 211 1.00 -0.65 14.24
C TYR A 211 0.83 0.43 15.29
N TRP A 212 1.87 0.57 16.10
CA TRP A 212 1.96 1.54 17.16
C TRP A 212 3.27 2.32 17.03
N ASP A 213 3.19 3.61 17.30
CA ASP A 213 4.28 4.56 17.25
C ASP A 213 4.63 5.00 18.66
N ILE A 214 5.92 5.04 19.00
CA ILE A 214 6.35 5.59 20.28
C ILE A 214 6.82 7.03 20.10
N ARG A 215 6.42 7.90 21.03
CA ARG A 215 6.83 9.30 21.11
C ARG A 215 7.31 9.59 22.52
N LEU A 216 8.43 10.28 22.63
CA LEU A 216 8.93 10.85 23.88
C LEU A 216 8.48 12.31 23.95
N GLU A 217 7.90 12.72 25.07
CA GLU A 217 7.45 14.08 25.32
C GLU A 217 8.54 14.84 26.08
N VAL A 218 9.08 15.89 25.46
CA VAL A 218 10.18 16.71 26.02
C VAL A 218 9.88 18.19 25.84
N GLU A 219 10.01 18.96 26.92
CA GLU A 219 9.85 20.41 26.94
C GLU A 219 11.14 21.10 26.50
N GLN A 220 11.10 21.71 25.31
CA GLN A 220 12.21 22.47 24.75
C GLN A 220 11.68 23.68 23.98
N TYR A 221 12.46 24.76 23.93
CA TYR A 221 12.10 25.94 23.15
C TYR A 221 10.73 26.56 23.52
N GLY A 222 10.33 26.45 24.80
CA GLY A 222 9.07 27.00 25.31
C GLY A 222 7.82 26.20 24.97
N CYS A 223 7.94 24.96 24.48
CA CYS A 223 6.81 24.06 24.22
C CYS A 223 7.18 22.57 24.37
N THR A 224 6.16 21.71 24.49
CA THR A 224 6.36 20.25 24.55
C THR A 224 6.47 19.66 23.15
N HIS A 225 7.51 18.87 22.89
CA HIS A 225 7.75 18.18 21.62
C HIS A 225 7.49 16.69 21.75
N ARG A 226 6.96 16.07 20.69
CA ARG A 226 6.78 14.62 20.53
C ARG A 226 7.89 14.05 19.66
N ILE A 227 8.97 13.66 20.32
CA ILE A 227 10.18 13.16 19.70
C ILE A 227 10.03 11.71 19.23
N LYS A 228 10.41 11.46 17.97
CA LYS A 228 10.55 10.11 17.40
C LYS A 228 11.82 9.44 17.91
N LEU A 229 11.69 8.26 18.51
CA LEU A 229 12.84 7.47 18.97
C LEU A 229 13.53 6.82 17.77
N ARG A 230 14.81 7.14 17.54
CA ARG A 230 15.59 6.62 16.40
C ARG A 230 16.72 5.70 16.88
N CYS A 231 16.95 4.61 16.15
CA CYS A 231 18.10 3.73 16.36
C CYS A 231 19.16 3.97 15.29
N ALA A 232 20.30 4.54 15.69
CA ALA A 232 21.48 4.64 14.85
C ALA A 232 22.34 3.37 14.90
N ASP A 233 22.39 2.68 16.05
CA ASP A 233 23.22 1.49 16.29
C ASP A 233 22.83 0.31 15.37
N PRO A 234 23.73 -0.13 14.46
CA PRO A 234 23.52 -1.33 13.67
C PRO A 234 23.41 -2.60 14.53
N GLY A 235 24.18 -2.70 15.62
CA GLY A 235 24.19 -3.86 16.50
C GLY A 235 22.82 -4.12 17.11
N LEU A 236 22.14 -3.08 17.60
CA LEU A 236 20.78 -3.18 18.10
C LEU A 236 19.76 -3.59 17.02
N LYS A 237 19.92 -3.09 15.79
CA LYS A 237 19.08 -3.52 14.64
C LYS A 237 19.28 -5.00 14.34
N TRP A 238 20.53 -5.47 14.33
CA TRP A 238 20.88 -6.86 14.08
C TRP A 238 20.41 -7.80 15.21
N LYS A 239 20.45 -7.34 16.46
CA LYS A 239 19.93 -8.08 17.62
C LYS A 239 18.47 -8.49 17.41
N LEU A 240 17.63 -7.65 16.81
CA LEU A 240 16.22 -7.98 16.54
C LEU A 240 16.05 -9.13 15.52
N PHE A 241 17.02 -9.38 14.65
CA PHE A 241 16.97 -10.48 13.69
C PHE A 241 17.42 -11.82 14.29
N PHE A 242 18.22 -11.79 15.36
CA PHE A 242 18.83 -13.00 15.93
C PHE A 242 18.32 -13.35 17.34
N THR A 243 17.50 -12.49 17.93
CA THR A 243 16.92 -12.73 19.26
C THR A 243 15.40 -12.66 19.20
N ASN A 244 14.73 -13.35 20.12
CA ASN A 244 13.29 -13.26 20.25
C ASN A 244 12.90 -12.04 21.10
N CYS A 245 12.96 -10.85 20.50
CA CYS A 245 12.56 -9.61 21.15
C CYS A 245 11.04 -9.41 20.99
N GLN A 246 10.26 -9.90 21.95
CA GLN A 246 8.81 -9.76 22.00
C GLN A 246 8.32 -9.81 23.45
N ALA A 247 7.21 -9.14 23.74
CA ALA A 247 6.51 -9.24 25.01
C ALA A 247 5.10 -9.80 24.80
N ASN A 248 4.64 -10.59 25.77
CA ASN A 248 3.29 -11.13 25.86
C ASN A 248 2.35 -10.02 26.34
N ALA A 249 1.33 -9.75 25.56
CA ALA A 249 0.34 -8.72 25.84
C ALA A 249 -0.97 -9.26 26.43
N GLY A 250 -1.02 -10.57 26.77
CA GLY A 250 -2.22 -11.25 27.22
C GLY A 250 -3.03 -11.83 26.06
N SER A 251 -3.98 -12.71 26.37
CA SER A 251 -4.96 -13.26 25.40
C SER A 251 -4.35 -13.82 24.11
N GLY A 252 -3.16 -14.44 24.19
CA GLY A 252 -2.46 -15.00 23.02
C GLY A 252 -1.84 -13.96 22.07
N HIS A 253 -1.76 -12.70 22.47
CA HIS A 253 -1.19 -11.62 21.65
C HIS A 253 0.24 -11.27 22.05
N ILE A 254 0.98 -10.74 21.08
CA ILE A 254 2.35 -10.27 21.26
C ILE A 254 2.49 -8.83 20.82
N LEU A 255 3.36 -8.11 21.53
CA LEU A 255 3.89 -6.82 21.14
C LEU A 255 5.38 -6.98 20.85
N PHE A 256 5.83 -6.60 19.66
CA PHE A 256 7.25 -6.66 19.31
C PHE A 256 7.71 -5.39 18.59
N PRO A 257 8.97 -4.97 18.83
CA PRO A 257 9.51 -3.78 18.20
C PRO A 257 10.01 -4.07 16.79
N TYR A 258 9.94 -3.07 15.93
CA TYR A 258 10.61 -3.04 14.64
C TYR A 258 11.06 -1.62 14.31
N PHE A 259 12.00 -1.48 13.37
CA PHE A 259 12.46 -0.18 12.90
C PHE A 259 11.82 0.16 11.55
N GLY A 260 11.13 1.31 11.50
CA GLY A 260 10.55 1.88 10.30
C GLY A 260 11.55 2.67 9.46
N LYS A 261 11.03 3.60 8.64
CA LYS A 261 11.87 4.52 7.83
C LYS A 261 12.79 5.34 8.75
N LYS A 262 14.02 5.62 8.28
CA LYS A 262 15.07 6.34 9.04
C LYS A 262 15.38 5.74 10.43
N GLY A 263 15.10 4.45 10.65
CA GLY A 263 15.40 3.77 11.90
C GLY A 263 14.51 4.17 13.09
N VAL A 264 13.33 4.76 12.84
CA VAL A 264 12.36 5.09 13.89
C VAL A 264 11.81 3.80 14.52
N LEU A 265 11.78 3.73 15.84
CA LEU A 265 11.22 2.61 16.59
C LEU A 265 9.69 2.64 16.51
N CYS A 266 9.12 1.51 16.12
CA CYS A 266 7.69 1.26 16.10
C CYS A 266 7.42 -0.10 16.76
N TYR A 267 6.16 -0.34 17.11
CA TYR A 267 5.70 -1.62 17.62
C TYR A 267 4.60 -2.21 16.73
N CYS A 268 4.52 -3.53 16.71
CA CYS A 268 3.42 -4.26 16.09
C CYS A 268 2.75 -5.11 17.17
N TYR A 269 1.44 -4.96 17.29
CA TYR A 269 0.59 -5.76 18.16
C TYR A 269 -0.28 -6.68 17.28
N ARG A 270 -0.24 -7.98 17.54
CA ARG A 270 -1.07 -8.98 16.85
C ARG A 270 -1.15 -10.30 17.61
N PRO A 271 -2.11 -11.19 17.29
CA PRO A 271 -2.12 -12.56 17.78
C PRO A 271 -0.83 -13.30 17.44
N LEU A 272 -0.43 -14.25 18.28
CA LEU A 272 0.58 -15.25 17.95
C LEU A 272 0.16 -16.03 16.71
N CYS A 273 1.12 -16.32 15.84
CA CYS A 273 0.93 -17.23 14.73
C CYS A 273 1.87 -18.43 14.84
N GLU A 274 1.57 -19.49 14.09
CA GLU A 274 2.37 -20.72 14.04
C GLU A 274 3.86 -20.50 13.68
N TYR A 275 4.16 -19.36 13.04
CA TYR A 275 5.50 -19.01 12.60
C TYR A 275 6.34 -18.24 13.63
N ASP A 276 5.80 -17.92 14.81
CA ASP A 276 6.52 -17.15 15.83
C ASP A 276 7.45 -18.01 16.71
N THR A 277 7.61 -19.29 16.39
CA THR A 277 8.37 -20.27 17.17
C THR A 277 9.89 -20.12 17.06
N ALA A 278 10.61 -20.59 18.09
CA ALA A 278 12.07 -20.66 18.09
C ALA A 278 12.61 -21.53 16.93
N ALA A 279 11.88 -22.57 16.53
CA ALA A 279 12.24 -23.44 15.41
C ALA A 279 12.23 -22.70 14.06
N VAL A 280 11.27 -21.79 13.84
CA VAL A 280 11.28 -20.91 12.65
C VAL A 280 12.48 -19.97 12.69
N ARG A 281 12.76 -19.37 13.85
CA ARG A 281 13.94 -18.50 14.00
C ARG A 281 15.24 -19.26 13.72
N LEU A 282 15.40 -20.46 14.26
CA LEU A 282 16.56 -21.30 13.99
C LEU A 282 16.69 -21.60 12.49
N ARG A 283 15.59 -21.92 11.80
CA ARG A 283 15.58 -22.09 10.34
C ARG A 283 16.04 -20.85 9.59
N GLU A 284 15.58 -19.66 9.97
CA GLU A 284 16.02 -18.40 9.36
C GLU A 284 17.52 -18.19 9.53
N ILE A 285 18.04 -18.44 10.73
CA ILE A 285 19.48 -18.32 11.04
C ILE A 285 20.27 -19.34 10.23
N THR A 286 19.85 -20.61 10.21
CA THR A 286 20.49 -21.67 9.44
C THR A 286 20.50 -21.33 7.94
N ALA A 287 19.38 -20.87 7.38
CA ALA A 287 19.32 -20.45 5.98
C ALA A 287 20.28 -19.30 5.69
N TYR A 288 20.33 -18.30 6.56
CA TYR A 288 21.24 -17.17 6.42
C TYR A 288 22.70 -17.60 6.48
N THR A 289 23.07 -18.42 7.47
CA THR A 289 24.43 -18.94 7.61
C THR A 289 24.86 -19.76 6.39
N LEU A 290 24.00 -20.69 5.94
CA LEU A 290 24.27 -21.48 4.74
C LEU A 290 24.38 -20.62 3.48
N TYR A 291 23.53 -19.61 3.32
CA TYR A 291 23.63 -18.66 2.22
C TYR A 291 24.95 -17.89 2.27
N MET A 292 25.37 -17.42 3.45
CA MET A 292 26.63 -16.68 3.60
C MET A 292 27.86 -17.55 3.30
N LEU A 293 27.89 -18.79 3.77
CA LEU A 293 28.99 -19.74 3.53
C LEU A 293 29.13 -20.12 2.05
N PHE A 294 28.00 -20.29 1.35
CA PHE A 294 27.97 -20.77 -0.04
C PHE A 294 27.48 -19.72 -1.03
N ARG A 295 27.62 -18.43 -0.70
CA ARG A 295 27.03 -17.31 -1.46
C ARG A 295 27.36 -17.34 -2.95
N PRO A 296 28.62 -17.54 -3.39
CA PRO A 296 28.94 -17.55 -4.82
C PRO A 296 28.25 -18.70 -5.58
N LEU A 297 28.11 -19.86 -4.95
CA LEU A 297 27.45 -21.03 -5.56
C LEU A 297 25.96 -20.76 -5.77
N TRP A 298 25.28 -20.23 -4.76
CA TRP A 298 23.86 -19.90 -4.82
C TRP A 298 23.56 -18.78 -5.83
N GLN A 299 24.39 -17.74 -5.87
CA GLN A 299 24.20 -16.63 -6.81
C GLN A 299 24.42 -17.04 -8.27
N ARG A 300 25.32 -18.00 -8.55
CA ARG A 300 25.54 -18.54 -9.90
C ARG A 300 24.31 -19.27 -10.47
N GLN A 301 23.44 -19.81 -9.63
CA GLN A 301 22.24 -20.52 -10.08
C GLN A 301 21.16 -19.61 -10.67
N LYS A 302 21.20 -18.29 -10.35
CA LYS A 302 20.23 -17.29 -10.84
C LYS A 302 18.76 -17.72 -10.67
N ASN A 303 18.44 -18.34 -9.53
CA ASN A 303 17.12 -18.93 -9.31
C ASN A 303 15.98 -17.88 -9.41
N TRP A 304 14.87 -18.27 -10.04
CA TRP A 304 13.61 -17.52 -10.07
C TRP A 304 12.66 -18.09 -9.02
N VAL A 305 11.99 -17.20 -8.28
CA VAL A 305 11.00 -17.59 -7.27
C VAL A 305 9.64 -17.05 -7.68
N VAL A 306 8.71 -17.97 -7.88
CA VAL A 306 7.31 -17.71 -8.27
C VAL A 306 6.40 -18.01 -7.10
N TYR A 307 5.37 -17.19 -6.87
CA TYR A 307 4.38 -17.39 -5.81
C TYR A 307 3.10 -16.58 -6.11
N GLU A 308 2.07 -16.82 -5.32
CA GLU A 308 0.83 -16.03 -5.28
C GLU A 308 0.50 -15.63 -3.84
N LYS A 309 -0.66 -15.02 -3.62
CA LYS A 309 -1.12 -14.48 -2.34
C LYS A 309 -0.83 -15.38 -1.16
N PHE A 310 0.05 -14.90 -0.28
CA PHE A 310 0.51 -15.58 0.94
C PHE A 310 1.08 -17.00 0.71
N CYS A 311 1.49 -17.32 -0.52
CA CYS A 311 1.87 -18.66 -0.97
C CYS A 311 0.75 -19.70 -0.75
N LYS A 312 -0.52 -19.30 -0.87
CA LYS A 312 -1.67 -20.16 -0.60
C LYS A 312 -2.47 -20.59 -1.84
N THR A 313 -2.28 -19.92 -2.97
CA THR A 313 -3.04 -20.18 -4.19
C THR A 313 -2.13 -20.61 -5.34
N ALA A 314 -2.72 -21.29 -6.32
CA ALA A 314 -2.08 -21.63 -7.58
C ALA A 314 -3.12 -21.64 -8.70
N GLN A 315 -3.61 -20.45 -9.06
CA GLN A 315 -4.71 -20.30 -10.02
C GLN A 315 -4.67 -19.00 -10.84
N ASP A 316 -3.69 -18.12 -10.63
CA ASP A 316 -3.57 -16.81 -11.28
C ASP A 316 -2.36 -16.74 -12.23
N ASN A 317 -1.97 -15.53 -12.66
CA ASN A 317 -0.90 -15.31 -13.64
C ASN A 317 0.43 -15.96 -13.23
N SER A 318 0.79 -15.92 -11.95
CA SER A 318 1.98 -16.64 -11.45
C SER A 318 1.94 -18.13 -11.74
N TYR A 319 0.82 -18.79 -11.41
CA TYR A 319 0.68 -20.23 -11.64
C TYR A 319 0.76 -20.56 -13.13
N TYR A 320 0.02 -19.85 -13.99
CA TYR A 320 0.03 -20.14 -15.43
C TYR A 320 1.40 -19.83 -16.08
N PHE A 321 2.09 -18.78 -15.63
CA PHE A 321 3.45 -18.52 -16.05
C PHE A 321 4.43 -19.62 -15.61
N PHE A 322 4.33 -20.08 -14.36
CA PHE A 322 5.14 -21.19 -13.85
C PHE A 322 4.86 -22.49 -14.60
N LYS A 323 3.58 -22.81 -14.84
CA LYS A 323 3.14 -23.95 -15.64
C LYS A 323 3.78 -23.92 -17.03
N TYR A 324 3.68 -22.79 -17.74
CA TYR A 324 4.35 -22.59 -19.02
C TYR A 324 5.86 -22.88 -18.92
N CYS A 325 6.53 -22.34 -17.89
CA CYS A 325 7.95 -22.58 -17.69
C CYS A 325 8.29 -24.06 -17.48
N MET A 326 7.47 -24.79 -16.73
CA MET A 326 7.68 -26.21 -16.48
C MET A 326 7.46 -27.06 -17.71
N GLU A 327 6.45 -26.74 -18.52
CA GLU A 327 6.01 -27.57 -19.65
C GLU A 327 6.78 -27.30 -20.94
N HIS A 328 7.29 -26.08 -21.13
CA HIS A 328 7.85 -25.66 -22.43
C HIS A 328 9.35 -25.35 -22.39
N LEU A 329 9.95 -25.11 -21.22
CA LEU A 329 11.37 -24.77 -21.16
C LEU A 329 12.26 -26.02 -21.05
N PRO A 330 13.48 -25.97 -21.61
CA PRO A 330 14.47 -27.02 -21.42
C PRO A 330 14.78 -27.27 -19.94
N GLU A 331 15.08 -28.52 -19.59
CA GLU A 331 15.37 -28.94 -18.20
C GLU A 331 16.44 -28.07 -17.52
N LYS A 332 17.49 -27.71 -18.26
CA LYS A 332 18.59 -26.86 -17.80
C LYS A 332 18.14 -25.49 -17.29
N GLU A 333 17.01 -24.98 -17.78
CA GLU A 333 16.44 -23.69 -17.38
C GLU A 333 15.39 -23.88 -16.29
N ARG A 334 14.38 -24.74 -16.53
CA ARG A 334 13.28 -24.94 -15.57
C ARG A 334 13.75 -25.46 -14.20
N ARG A 335 14.90 -26.13 -14.12
CA ARG A 335 15.48 -26.58 -12.83
C ARG A 335 15.83 -25.43 -11.87
N HIS A 336 15.90 -24.19 -12.36
CA HIS A 336 16.20 -22.99 -11.57
C HIS A 336 14.97 -22.12 -11.28
N ILE A 337 13.77 -22.60 -11.61
CA ILE A 337 12.51 -21.90 -11.38
C ILE A 337 11.73 -22.66 -10.32
N TYR A 338 11.36 -21.98 -9.23
CA TYR A 338 10.70 -22.60 -8.09
C TYR A 338 9.38 -21.91 -7.78
N TYR A 339 8.35 -22.68 -7.47
CA TYR A 339 7.06 -22.18 -6.99
C TYR A 339 6.97 -22.38 -5.47
N ILE A 340 6.71 -21.31 -4.71
CA ILE A 340 6.56 -21.39 -3.25
C ILE A 340 5.08 -21.52 -2.90
N MET A 341 4.74 -22.58 -2.18
CA MET A 341 3.36 -22.86 -1.80
C MET A 341 3.25 -23.60 -0.47
N ASP A 342 2.22 -23.32 0.31
CA ASP A 342 1.86 -24.10 1.48
C ASP A 342 1.20 -25.43 1.04
N PRO A 343 1.78 -26.59 1.38
CA PRO A 343 1.24 -27.89 0.97
C PRO A 343 -0.11 -28.26 1.62
N ARG A 344 -0.57 -27.48 2.61
CA ARG A 344 -1.86 -27.69 3.27
C ARG A 344 -3.03 -27.09 2.49
N GLU A 345 -2.76 -26.26 1.50
CA GLU A 345 -3.78 -25.48 0.80
C GLU A 345 -4.42 -26.31 -0.34
N PRO A 346 -5.74 -26.15 -0.60
CA PRO A 346 -6.45 -26.95 -1.60
C PRO A 346 -5.87 -26.87 -3.02
N ASP A 347 -5.31 -25.72 -3.40
CA ASP A 347 -4.71 -25.49 -4.71
C ASP A 347 -3.38 -26.24 -4.90
N TYR A 348 -2.79 -26.83 -3.85
CA TYR A 348 -1.49 -27.53 -3.97
C TYR A 348 -1.55 -28.68 -4.99
N LYS A 349 -2.73 -29.27 -5.17
CA LYS A 349 -3.00 -30.27 -6.22
C LYS A 349 -2.63 -29.79 -7.63
N ASN A 350 -2.71 -28.48 -7.91
CA ASN A 350 -2.41 -27.91 -9.22
C ASN A 350 -0.90 -27.91 -9.52
N VAL A 351 -0.05 -27.88 -8.48
CA VAL A 351 1.41 -27.81 -8.62
C VAL A 351 2.13 -29.10 -8.23
N ALA A 352 1.45 -30.02 -7.51
CA ALA A 352 2.04 -31.24 -6.97
C ALA A 352 2.83 -32.08 -8.00
N GLY A 353 2.39 -32.09 -9.28
CA GLY A 353 3.06 -32.79 -10.38
C GLY A 353 4.50 -32.30 -10.66
N TYR A 354 4.86 -31.07 -10.29
CA TYR A 354 6.17 -30.48 -10.55
C TYR A 354 7.22 -30.76 -9.45
N SER A 355 6.89 -31.58 -8.45
CA SER A 355 7.83 -32.19 -7.49
C SER A 355 8.90 -31.23 -6.93
N ARG A 356 10.16 -31.33 -7.39
CA ARG A 356 11.32 -30.62 -6.81
C ARG A 356 11.28 -29.10 -7.01
N GLN A 357 10.50 -28.64 -7.98
CA GLN A 357 10.30 -27.22 -8.29
C GLN A 357 9.24 -26.58 -7.41
N VAL A 358 8.42 -27.36 -6.70
CA VAL A 358 7.49 -26.84 -5.69
C VAL A 358 8.17 -26.89 -4.33
N VAL A 359 8.23 -25.77 -3.64
CA VAL A 359 8.94 -25.63 -2.36
C VAL A 359 7.95 -25.25 -1.27
N PRO A 360 7.84 -26.06 -0.20
CA PRO A 360 6.93 -25.77 0.89
C PRO A 360 7.20 -24.41 1.53
N PHE A 361 6.13 -23.63 1.72
CA PHE A 361 6.17 -22.36 2.41
C PHE A 361 6.83 -22.52 3.80
N MET A 362 7.62 -21.52 4.19
CA MET A 362 8.38 -21.51 5.45
C MET A 362 9.36 -22.68 5.69
N SER A 363 9.68 -23.48 4.66
CA SER A 363 10.78 -24.47 4.72
C SER A 363 12.16 -23.80 4.71
N LEU A 364 13.20 -24.54 5.12
CA LEU A 364 14.59 -24.09 5.03
C LEU A 364 14.97 -23.73 3.57
N LYS A 365 14.53 -24.55 2.61
CA LYS A 365 14.76 -24.33 1.17
C LYS A 365 14.08 -23.04 0.69
N HIS A 366 12.86 -22.76 1.12
CA HIS A 366 12.20 -21.48 0.82
C HIS A 366 13.03 -20.29 1.32
N MET A 367 13.47 -20.30 2.58
CA MET A 367 14.28 -19.21 3.14
C MET A 367 15.60 -19.02 2.37
N LEU A 368 16.27 -20.12 2.00
CA LEU A 368 17.50 -20.09 1.19
C LEU A 368 17.26 -19.52 -0.22
N LEU A 369 16.19 -19.95 -0.90
CA LEU A 369 15.81 -19.43 -2.20
C LEU A 369 15.51 -17.94 -2.12
N THR A 370 14.77 -17.50 -1.12
CA THR A 370 14.47 -16.08 -0.91
C THR A 370 15.72 -15.22 -0.70
N LEU A 371 16.74 -15.75 0.00
CA LEU A 371 18.02 -15.06 0.16
C LEU A 371 18.83 -15.01 -1.15
N SER A 372 18.79 -16.09 -1.94
CA SER A 372 19.63 -16.27 -3.12
C SER A 372 19.00 -15.92 -4.47
N MET A 373 17.68 -15.72 -4.53
CA MET A 373 16.95 -15.52 -5.78
C MET A 373 17.46 -14.31 -6.56
N ARG A 374 17.44 -14.47 -7.88
CA ARG A 374 17.77 -13.41 -8.84
C ARG A 374 16.59 -12.46 -9.04
N ILE A 375 15.38 -13.00 -9.06
CA ILE A 375 14.13 -12.26 -9.23
C ILE A 375 12.96 -12.98 -8.56
N CYS A 376 12.04 -12.17 -8.08
CA CYS A 376 10.73 -12.55 -7.54
C CYS A 376 9.67 -12.34 -8.64
N ILE A 377 8.81 -13.33 -8.89
CA ILE A 377 7.79 -13.24 -9.94
C ILE A 377 6.44 -13.55 -9.31
N SER A 378 5.51 -12.62 -9.34
CA SER A 378 4.22 -12.82 -8.68
C SER A 378 3.14 -11.89 -9.19
N SER A 379 1.91 -12.38 -9.16
CA SER A 379 0.70 -11.57 -9.32
C SER A 379 0.51 -10.56 -8.18
N ASP A 380 1.04 -10.85 -6.98
CA ASP A 380 0.98 -10.06 -5.73
C ASP A 380 2.35 -9.49 -5.34
N SER A 381 2.38 -8.40 -4.58
CA SER A 381 3.63 -7.83 -4.04
C SER A 381 4.49 -8.80 -3.23
N THR A 382 5.80 -8.55 -3.12
CA THR A 382 6.72 -9.36 -2.30
C THR A 382 6.33 -9.49 -0.83
N SER A 383 5.40 -8.68 -0.34
CA SER A 383 4.88 -8.79 1.02
C SER A 383 4.17 -10.14 1.30
N HIS A 384 3.73 -10.82 0.23
CA HIS A 384 3.04 -12.10 0.23
C HIS A 384 3.97 -13.32 0.16
N LEU A 385 5.26 -13.14 -0.17
CA LEU A 385 6.26 -14.24 -0.18
C LEU A 385 6.68 -14.69 1.23
N TYR A 386 6.24 -13.99 2.27
CA TYR A 386 6.60 -14.31 3.64
C TYR A 386 5.45 -14.09 4.60
N VAL A 387 5.62 -14.55 5.85
CA VAL A 387 4.66 -14.36 6.93
C VAL A 387 4.24 -12.89 7.00
N TRP A 388 2.93 -12.66 6.94
CA TRP A 388 2.35 -11.33 7.06
C TRP A 388 2.64 -10.74 8.45
N ARG A 389 3.03 -9.47 8.50
CA ARG A 389 3.39 -8.78 9.77
C ARG A 389 4.36 -9.62 10.63
N SER A 390 5.36 -10.24 10.00
CA SER A 390 6.38 -11.00 10.71
C SER A 390 7.13 -10.12 11.73
N LYS A 391 7.65 -10.75 12.79
CA LYS A 391 8.72 -10.15 13.60
C LYS A 391 9.89 -9.73 12.70
N PRO A 392 10.79 -8.83 13.16
CA PRO A 392 12.02 -8.55 12.45
C PRO A 392 12.71 -9.86 12.03
N SER A 393 12.91 -9.99 10.72
CA SER A 393 13.40 -11.21 10.07
C SER A 393 14.40 -10.84 8.99
N ILE A 394 15.51 -11.58 8.94
CA ILE A 394 16.54 -11.40 7.94
C ILE A 394 16.06 -11.78 6.53
N VAL A 395 15.21 -12.80 6.45
CA VAL A 395 14.57 -13.23 5.20
C VAL A 395 13.65 -12.13 4.69
N ARG A 396 12.78 -11.59 5.56
CA ARG A 396 11.89 -10.47 5.19
C ARG A 396 12.66 -9.21 4.77
N ARG A 397 13.79 -8.92 5.41
CA ARG A 397 14.69 -7.83 5.01
C ARG A 397 15.26 -8.08 3.62
N ALA A 398 15.72 -9.30 3.33
CA ALA A 398 16.28 -9.64 2.03
C ALA A 398 15.24 -9.52 0.91
N ILE A 399 14.00 -10.00 1.13
CA ILE A 399 12.89 -9.89 0.16
C ILE A 399 12.71 -8.44 -0.32
N LYS A 400 12.69 -7.47 0.59
CA LYS A 400 12.47 -6.04 0.28
C LYS A 400 13.56 -5.42 -0.61
N GLN A 401 14.68 -6.11 -0.82
CA GLN A 401 15.81 -5.64 -1.64
C GLN A 401 15.88 -6.36 -2.98
N LYS A 402 14.96 -7.29 -3.26
CA LYS A 402 14.97 -8.09 -4.47
C LYS A 402 14.19 -7.42 -5.58
N GLU A 403 14.61 -7.69 -6.80
CA GLU A 403 13.86 -7.29 -7.98
C GLU A 403 12.60 -8.14 -8.11
N GLU A 404 11.51 -7.50 -8.51
CA GLU A 404 10.18 -8.11 -8.62
C GLU A 404 9.57 -7.82 -10.00
N LEU A 405 9.14 -8.88 -10.67
CA LEU A 405 8.25 -8.83 -11.82
C LEU A 405 6.81 -9.04 -11.33
N PHE A 406 6.05 -7.95 -11.34
CA PHE A 406 4.65 -7.94 -10.94
C PHE A 406 3.76 -8.33 -12.13
N LEU A 407 3.16 -9.52 -12.06
CA LEU A 407 2.28 -10.08 -13.08
C LEU A 407 0.83 -9.59 -12.98
N GLN A 408 0.49 -8.91 -11.88
CA GLN A 408 -0.85 -8.46 -11.52
C GLN A 408 -1.89 -9.58 -11.33
N HIS A 409 -3.05 -9.21 -10.76
CA HIS A 409 -4.24 -10.06 -10.61
C HIS A 409 -5.43 -9.59 -11.46
N GLY A 410 -5.24 -8.56 -12.29
CA GLY A 410 -6.29 -7.98 -13.11
C GLY A 410 -5.84 -6.63 -13.67
N VAL A 411 -6.57 -6.15 -14.67
CA VAL A 411 -6.23 -4.91 -15.38
C VAL A 411 -6.36 -3.72 -14.43
N THR A 412 -5.31 -2.92 -14.33
CA THR A 412 -5.27 -1.71 -13.49
C THR A 412 -5.91 -0.55 -14.24
N ALA A 413 -7.19 -0.28 -13.97
CA ALA A 413 -7.89 0.84 -14.61
C ALA A 413 -9.05 1.43 -13.78
N MET A 414 -9.96 0.61 -13.24
CA MET A 414 -11.17 1.08 -12.52
C MET A 414 -10.92 1.64 -11.12
N LYS A 415 -9.79 1.30 -10.49
CA LYS A 415 -9.49 1.66 -9.10
C LYS A 415 -8.09 2.25 -8.99
N ARG A 416 -7.97 3.38 -8.29
CA ARG A 416 -6.65 3.93 -7.99
C ARG A 416 -5.92 3.13 -6.94
N VAL A 417 -4.72 2.67 -7.30
CA VAL A 417 -3.81 1.88 -6.45
C VAL A 417 -2.37 2.36 -6.52
N ASP A 418 -2.12 3.54 -7.11
CA ASP A 418 -0.80 4.17 -7.25
C ASP A 418 -0.14 4.47 -5.89
N GLN A 419 -0.92 4.70 -4.83
CA GLN A 419 -0.41 4.86 -3.47
C GLN A 419 0.26 3.58 -2.93
N LEU A 420 -0.20 2.41 -3.38
CA LEU A 420 0.34 1.10 -3.00
C LEU A 420 1.46 0.70 -3.95
N PHE A 421 1.15 0.56 -5.23
CA PHE A 421 2.05 -0.04 -6.23
C PHE A 421 2.82 0.98 -7.07
N GLY A 422 2.62 2.28 -6.90
CA GLY A 422 3.38 3.31 -7.60
C GLY A 422 4.86 3.30 -7.22
N LYS A 423 5.73 3.93 -8.03
CA LYS A 423 7.19 3.93 -7.79
C LYS A 423 7.58 4.59 -6.46
N LYS A 424 6.74 5.51 -5.97
CA LYS A 424 6.85 6.17 -4.66
C LYS A 424 5.88 5.61 -3.61
N GLY A 425 5.15 4.54 -3.93
CA GLY A 425 4.15 3.90 -3.10
C GLY A 425 4.75 3.06 -1.96
N SER A 426 3.88 2.37 -1.24
CA SER A 426 4.29 1.54 -0.09
C SER A 426 4.89 0.18 -0.47
N SER A 427 4.56 -0.34 -1.66
CA SER A 427 5.07 -1.59 -2.23
C SER A 427 5.41 -1.40 -3.72
N PRO A 428 6.51 -0.66 -4.03
CA PRO A 428 6.92 -0.42 -5.41
C PRO A 428 7.47 -1.69 -6.06
N MET A 429 7.29 -1.79 -7.38
CA MET A 429 7.73 -2.90 -8.22
C MET A 429 9.06 -2.59 -8.93
N THR A 430 9.70 -3.62 -9.48
CA THR A 430 10.80 -3.42 -10.45
C THR A 430 10.23 -3.35 -11.86
N TYR A 431 9.45 -4.35 -12.25
CA TYR A 431 8.72 -4.41 -13.51
C TYR A 431 7.23 -4.60 -13.26
N PHE A 432 6.40 -3.96 -14.08
CA PHE A 432 4.95 -3.97 -13.96
C PHE A 432 4.35 -4.44 -15.29
N VAL A 433 3.96 -5.72 -15.36
CA VAL A 433 3.38 -6.30 -16.57
C VAL A 433 2.04 -5.64 -16.86
N THR A 434 1.78 -5.31 -18.11
CA THR A 434 0.49 -4.77 -18.58
C THR A 434 -0.04 -5.54 -19.78
N CYS A 435 -1.32 -5.37 -20.09
CA CYS A 435 -2.02 -6.09 -21.14
C CYS A 435 -2.27 -5.26 -22.41
N SER A 436 -2.18 -3.93 -22.30
CA SER A 436 -2.55 -3.01 -23.37
C SER A 436 -1.87 -1.66 -23.28
N ARG A 437 -1.99 -0.87 -24.35
CA ARG A 437 -1.44 0.49 -24.38
C ARG A 437 -2.13 1.44 -23.39
N PRO A 438 -3.48 1.44 -23.24
CA PRO A 438 -4.14 2.26 -22.22
C PRO A 438 -3.64 1.97 -20.80
N GLU A 439 -3.52 0.69 -20.42
CA GLU A 439 -3.02 0.31 -19.09
C GLU A 439 -1.54 0.69 -18.91
N HIS A 440 -0.70 0.43 -19.93
CA HIS A 440 0.70 0.87 -19.94
C HIS A 440 0.82 2.37 -19.66
N ASP A 441 0.02 3.20 -20.32
CA ASP A 441 0.09 4.65 -20.18
C ASP A 441 -0.39 5.12 -18.79
N ILE A 442 -1.36 4.43 -18.18
CA ILE A 442 -1.74 4.63 -16.77
C ILE A 442 -0.55 4.37 -15.84
N VAL A 443 0.12 3.22 -16.00
CA VAL A 443 1.26 2.85 -15.12
C VAL A 443 2.47 3.77 -15.33
N VAL A 444 2.75 4.20 -16.56
CA VAL A 444 3.84 5.16 -16.80
C VAL A 444 3.52 6.53 -16.19
N ARG A 445 2.33 7.08 -16.47
CA ARG A 445 1.97 8.45 -16.10
C ARG A 445 1.60 8.59 -14.62
N GLU A 446 0.70 7.74 -14.14
CA GLU A 446 0.11 7.86 -12.79
C GLU A 446 0.98 7.18 -11.72
N PHE A 447 1.61 6.05 -12.06
CA PHE A 447 2.43 5.30 -11.11
C PHE A 447 3.91 5.73 -11.14
N GLY A 448 4.34 6.44 -12.19
CA GLY A 448 5.67 7.01 -12.32
C GLY A 448 6.77 6.00 -12.67
N TYR A 449 6.41 4.92 -13.39
CA TYR A 449 7.38 3.95 -13.89
C TYR A 449 7.98 4.38 -15.23
N ALA A 450 9.25 4.05 -15.46
CA ALA A 450 9.86 4.21 -16.78
C ALA A 450 9.20 3.24 -17.79
N PRO A 451 8.93 3.65 -19.05
CA PRO A 451 8.29 2.79 -20.05
C PRO A 451 8.96 1.43 -20.25
N ALA A 452 10.30 1.38 -20.20
CA ALA A 452 11.06 0.13 -20.32
C ALA A 452 10.76 -0.88 -19.19
N ASN A 453 10.25 -0.42 -18.04
CA ASN A 453 9.91 -1.25 -16.90
C ASN A 453 8.44 -1.69 -16.88
N VAL A 454 7.66 -1.33 -17.90
CA VAL A 454 6.22 -1.61 -17.99
C VAL A 454 5.95 -2.42 -19.26
N PRO A 455 6.34 -3.71 -19.33
CA PRO A 455 6.16 -4.46 -20.56
C PRO A 455 4.68 -4.74 -20.83
N ILE A 456 4.27 -4.57 -22.09
CA ILE A 456 2.95 -5.02 -22.57
C ILE A 456 3.12 -6.47 -23.03
N THR A 457 2.70 -7.44 -22.21
CA THR A 457 2.78 -8.87 -22.54
C THR A 457 1.42 -9.54 -22.64
N GLY A 458 0.39 -8.96 -22.04
CA GLY A 458 -0.84 -9.68 -21.71
C GLY A 458 -0.67 -10.50 -20.42
N PHE A 459 -1.78 -11.04 -19.91
CA PHE A 459 -1.81 -11.85 -18.70
C PHE A 459 -1.60 -13.33 -19.02
N ALA A 460 -0.73 -13.99 -18.24
CA ALA A 460 -0.42 -15.41 -18.42
C ALA A 460 -1.67 -16.30 -18.31
N ARG A 461 -2.60 -15.96 -17.40
CA ARG A 461 -3.84 -16.72 -17.23
C ARG A 461 -4.76 -16.68 -18.46
N TRP A 462 -4.61 -15.68 -19.33
CA TRP A 462 -5.38 -15.59 -20.57
C TRP A 462 -4.92 -16.58 -21.64
N ASP A 463 -3.77 -17.23 -21.48
CA ASP A 463 -3.32 -18.29 -22.40
C ASP A 463 -4.23 -19.53 -22.36
N VAL A 464 -5.01 -19.69 -21.29
CA VAL A 464 -5.90 -20.84 -21.08
C VAL A 464 -7.38 -20.47 -21.00
N LEU A 465 -7.72 -19.18 -21.12
CA LEU A 465 -9.12 -18.77 -21.09
C LEU A 465 -9.79 -19.15 -22.41
N GLU A 466 -10.83 -19.96 -22.29
CA GLU A 466 -11.65 -20.41 -23.41
C GLU A 466 -13.13 -20.35 -23.02
N ASP A 467 -14.01 -20.21 -24.01
CA ASP A 467 -15.44 -20.28 -23.77
C ASP A 467 -15.87 -21.73 -23.57
N LYS A 468 -16.17 -22.09 -22.32
CA LYS A 468 -16.72 -23.39 -21.91
C LYS A 468 -18.24 -23.34 -21.68
N SER A 469 -18.92 -22.29 -22.13
CA SER A 469 -20.36 -22.18 -21.96
C SER A 469 -21.10 -23.19 -22.83
N THR A 470 -22.05 -23.92 -22.25
CA THR A 470 -22.86 -24.91 -22.96
C THR A 470 -24.28 -24.38 -23.18
N PRO A 471 -25.01 -24.85 -24.21
CA PRO A 471 -26.44 -24.59 -24.35
C PRO A 471 -27.29 -25.21 -23.24
N ASP A 472 -26.79 -26.26 -22.57
CA ASP A 472 -27.54 -27.01 -21.55
C ASP A 472 -27.57 -26.32 -20.17
N ASP A 473 -26.61 -25.44 -19.89
CA ASP A 473 -26.53 -24.68 -18.63
C ASP A 473 -26.13 -23.21 -18.90
N PRO A 474 -26.96 -22.42 -19.59
CA PRO A 474 -26.70 -21.00 -19.78
C PRO A 474 -26.93 -20.28 -18.46
N PHE A 475 -25.95 -19.47 -18.04
CA PHE A 475 -26.11 -18.64 -16.86
C PHE A 475 -25.44 -17.28 -16.98
N ILE A 476 -26.05 -16.34 -16.28
CA ILE A 476 -25.51 -15.00 -16.01
C ILE A 476 -24.70 -15.10 -14.73
N LEU A 477 -23.43 -14.71 -14.77
CA LEU A 477 -22.60 -14.58 -13.57
C LEU A 477 -22.72 -13.16 -13.05
N MET A 478 -23.25 -12.98 -11.85
CA MET A 478 -23.26 -11.70 -11.15
C MET A 478 -22.20 -11.70 -10.06
N MET A 479 -21.21 -10.80 -10.19
CA MET A 479 -20.09 -10.70 -9.26
C MET A 479 -19.83 -9.26 -8.83
N PRO A 480 -20.50 -8.80 -7.76
CA PRO A 480 -20.24 -7.48 -7.19
C PRO A 480 -18.94 -7.44 -6.40
N THR A 481 -18.27 -6.29 -6.38
CA THR A 481 -17.11 -6.04 -5.51
C THR A 481 -17.57 -5.78 -4.07
N TRP A 482 -16.64 -5.85 -3.12
CA TRP A 482 -16.88 -5.42 -1.73
C TRP A 482 -16.70 -3.89 -1.62
N ARG A 483 -17.24 -3.31 -0.54
CA ARG A 483 -17.10 -1.88 -0.22
C ARG A 483 -16.28 -1.70 1.04
N SER A 484 -15.27 -0.83 1.01
CA SER A 484 -14.40 -0.61 2.17
C SER A 484 -15.12 0.04 3.35
N TRP A 485 -16.18 0.80 3.09
CA TRP A 485 -17.02 1.39 4.14
C TRP A 485 -18.06 0.43 4.73
N LEU A 486 -18.16 -0.80 4.20
CA LEU A 486 -18.99 -1.88 4.74
C LEU A 486 -18.14 -3.05 5.26
N GLU A 487 -16.83 -2.85 5.41
CA GLU A 487 -15.95 -3.85 5.97
C GLU A 487 -16.17 -3.95 7.48
N GLU A 488 -16.43 -5.17 7.98
CA GLU A 488 -16.59 -5.47 9.42
C GLU A 488 -17.71 -4.70 10.14
N VAL A 489 -18.69 -4.19 9.41
CA VAL A 489 -19.90 -3.59 9.99
C VAL A 489 -20.81 -4.68 10.59
N ASP A 490 -21.62 -4.32 11.58
CA ASP A 490 -22.64 -5.24 12.10
C ASP A 490 -23.74 -5.54 11.06
N ASN A 491 -24.55 -6.55 11.34
CA ASN A 491 -25.55 -7.03 10.40
C ASN A 491 -26.64 -5.99 10.10
N ASP A 492 -27.06 -5.22 11.11
CA ASP A 492 -28.13 -4.24 10.95
C ASP A 492 -27.65 -3.07 10.07
N THR A 493 -26.42 -2.61 10.30
CA THR A 493 -25.76 -1.61 9.44
C THR A 493 -25.62 -2.11 8.00
N PHE A 494 -25.24 -3.38 7.80
CA PHE A 494 -25.15 -3.95 6.45
C PHE A 494 -26.52 -3.98 5.75
N LEU A 495 -27.58 -4.39 6.43
CA LEU A 495 -28.95 -4.46 5.89
C LEU A 495 -29.52 -3.07 5.53
N GLN A 496 -29.06 -2.01 6.18
CA GLN A 496 -29.45 -0.64 5.86
C GLN A 496 -28.66 -0.02 4.70
N SER A 497 -27.56 -0.65 4.28
CA SER A 497 -26.70 -0.13 3.21
C SER A 497 -27.38 -0.16 1.84
N ASP A 498 -27.01 0.79 0.97
CA ASP A 498 -27.44 0.79 -0.43
C ASP A 498 -27.02 -0.48 -1.16
N TYR A 499 -25.88 -1.06 -0.78
CA TYR A 499 -25.39 -2.32 -1.32
C TYR A 499 -26.42 -3.45 -1.14
N TYR A 500 -26.85 -3.68 0.10
CA TYR A 500 -27.83 -4.73 0.37
C TYR A 500 -29.17 -4.40 -0.28
N LYS A 501 -29.67 -3.16 -0.13
CA LYS A 501 -30.98 -2.75 -0.68
C LYS A 501 -31.06 -2.96 -2.19
N ASN A 502 -30.04 -2.53 -2.94
CA ASN A 502 -30.01 -2.63 -4.40
C ASN A 502 -29.88 -4.07 -4.90
N TYR A 503 -28.95 -4.86 -4.35
CA TYR A 503 -28.83 -6.26 -4.76
C TYR A 503 -30.00 -7.10 -4.30
N SER A 504 -30.55 -6.85 -3.10
CA SER A 504 -31.76 -7.53 -2.64
C SER A 504 -32.92 -7.21 -3.58
N ALA A 505 -33.18 -5.93 -3.89
CA ALA A 505 -34.26 -5.55 -4.80
C ALA A 505 -34.17 -6.28 -6.15
N LEU A 506 -32.98 -6.28 -6.76
CA LEU A 506 -32.72 -6.99 -8.02
C LEU A 506 -32.93 -8.50 -7.91
N LEU A 507 -32.36 -9.16 -6.89
CA LEU A 507 -32.42 -10.62 -6.74
C LEU A 507 -33.84 -11.13 -6.39
N THR A 508 -34.70 -10.24 -5.91
CA THR A 508 -36.11 -10.50 -5.62
C THR A 508 -37.08 -9.95 -6.67
N ASP A 509 -36.57 -9.33 -7.74
CA ASP A 509 -37.39 -8.69 -8.76
C ASP A 509 -38.20 -9.75 -9.55
N PRO A 510 -39.54 -9.69 -9.56
CA PRO A 510 -40.37 -10.60 -10.35
C PRO A 510 -40.05 -10.57 -11.85
N ALA A 511 -39.65 -9.41 -12.39
CA ALA A 511 -39.26 -9.28 -13.79
C ALA A 511 -37.97 -10.05 -14.09
N LEU A 512 -37.03 -10.10 -13.14
CA LEU A 512 -35.82 -10.91 -13.27
C LEU A 512 -36.16 -12.40 -13.29
N ASP A 513 -37.02 -12.86 -12.35
CA ASP A 513 -37.42 -14.28 -12.30
C ASP A 513 -38.10 -14.73 -13.60
N GLU A 514 -39.02 -13.93 -14.11
CA GLU A 514 -39.72 -14.20 -15.36
C GLU A 514 -38.77 -14.20 -16.57
N MET A 515 -37.82 -13.26 -16.61
CA MET A 515 -36.77 -13.23 -17.64
C MET A 515 -35.91 -14.50 -17.60
N LEU A 516 -35.44 -14.92 -16.42
CA LEU A 516 -34.64 -16.12 -16.26
C LEU A 516 -35.43 -17.37 -16.68
N ARG A 517 -36.71 -17.45 -16.30
CA ARG A 517 -37.62 -18.54 -16.65
C ARG A 517 -37.83 -18.65 -18.15
N ARG A 518 -38.23 -17.55 -18.81
CA ARG A 518 -38.56 -17.52 -20.24
C ARG A 518 -37.36 -17.84 -21.13
N ASN A 519 -36.18 -17.38 -20.73
CA ASN A 519 -34.94 -17.58 -21.50
C ASN A 519 -34.19 -18.88 -21.13
N HIS A 520 -34.79 -19.76 -20.30
CA HIS A 520 -34.18 -21.01 -19.84
C HIS A 520 -32.76 -20.83 -19.26
N THR A 521 -32.54 -19.73 -18.55
CA THR A 521 -31.24 -19.37 -17.97
C THR A 521 -31.37 -19.24 -16.45
N ARG A 522 -30.23 -19.17 -15.76
CA ARG A 522 -30.16 -18.91 -14.33
C ARG A 522 -29.16 -17.79 -14.02
N LEU A 523 -29.23 -17.26 -12.81
CA LEU A 523 -28.27 -16.28 -12.32
C LEU A 523 -27.41 -16.89 -11.22
N VAL A 524 -26.10 -16.78 -11.35
CA VAL A 524 -25.14 -17.13 -10.30
C VAL A 524 -24.75 -15.86 -9.58
N PHE A 525 -25.15 -15.73 -8.32
CA PHE A 525 -24.71 -14.62 -7.47
C PHE A 525 -23.46 -15.04 -6.69
N TYR A 526 -22.32 -14.45 -7.07
CA TYR A 526 -21.01 -14.78 -6.50
C TYR A 526 -20.52 -13.63 -5.62
N LEU A 527 -20.65 -13.80 -4.30
CA LEU A 527 -20.32 -12.75 -3.33
C LEU A 527 -18.85 -12.81 -2.91
N HIS A 528 -18.20 -11.64 -2.82
CA HIS A 528 -16.82 -11.53 -2.38
C HIS A 528 -16.61 -12.10 -0.96
N PRO A 529 -15.48 -12.77 -0.65
CA PRO A 529 -15.28 -13.48 0.61
C PRO A 529 -15.35 -12.59 1.85
N LYS A 530 -14.98 -11.30 1.73
CA LYS A 530 -15.19 -10.32 2.81
C LYS A 530 -16.65 -10.15 3.24
N PHE A 531 -17.60 -10.44 2.35
CA PHE A 531 -19.04 -10.38 2.62
C PHE A 531 -19.67 -11.77 2.80
N ALA A 532 -18.86 -12.84 2.89
CA ALA A 532 -19.38 -14.20 3.05
C ALA A 532 -20.28 -14.36 4.27
N GLY A 533 -20.00 -13.63 5.36
CA GLY A 533 -20.84 -13.61 6.57
C GLY A 533 -22.26 -13.08 6.35
N TYR A 534 -22.46 -12.22 5.35
CA TYR A 534 -23.77 -11.63 5.03
C TYR A 534 -24.56 -12.44 3.99
N MET A 535 -23.99 -13.53 3.47
CA MET A 535 -24.61 -14.33 2.40
C MET A 535 -26.03 -14.80 2.76
N ASN A 536 -26.25 -15.18 4.01
CA ASN A 536 -27.55 -15.69 4.46
C ASN A 536 -28.64 -14.62 4.40
N ASN A 537 -28.30 -13.34 4.51
CA ASN A 537 -29.27 -12.24 4.40
C ASN A 537 -29.95 -12.20 3.02
N PHE A 538 -29.32 -12.74 1.97
CA PHE A 538 -29.89 -12.79 0.64
C PHE A 538 -30.80 -14.02 0.45
N LYS A 539 -30.48 -15.16 1.06
CA LYS A 539 -31.02 -16.48 0.68
C LYS A 539 -32.52 -16.65 0.87
N ASP A 540 -33.11 -16.02 1.88
CA ASP A 540 -34.50 -16.28 2.28
C ASP A 540 -35.54 -15.67 1.32
N LYS A 541 -35.10 -14.89 0.32
CA LYS A 541 -36.00 -14.12 -0.56
C LYS A 541 -35.70 -14.24 -2.05
N ILE A 542 -34.64 -14.97 -2.45
CA ILE A 542 -34.24 -15.05 -3.87
C ILE A 542 -35.12 -15.99 -4.69
N SER A 543 -35.24 -15.68 -5.97
CA SER A 543 -35.81 -16.58 -6.97
C SER A 543 -35.14 -17.98 -6.93
N PRO A 544 -35.89 -19.08 -7.15
CA PRO A 544 -35.32 -20.42 -7.27
C PRO A 544 -34.34 -20.57 -8.46
N ARG A 545 -34.31 -19.60 -9.38
CA ARG A 545 -33.39 -19.53 -10.53
C ARG A 545 -32.13 -18.72 -10.22
N VAL A 546 -31.98 -18.26 -8.99
CA VAL A 546 -30.76 -17.62 -8.49
C VAL A 546 -29.98 -18.62 -7.63
N THR A 547 -28.74 -18.89 -8.01
CA THR A 547 -27.82 -19.71 -7.22
C THR A 547 -26.79 -18.82 -6.54
N CYS A 548 -26.83 -18.72 -5.22
CA CYS A 548 -25.78 -18.06 -4.45
C CYS A 548 -24.60 -19.01 -4.25
N ILE A 549 -23.43 -18.67 -4.82
CA ILE A 549 -22.21 -19.44 -4.65
C ILE A 549 -21.26 -18.67 -3.73
N PRO A 550 -20.93 -19.21 -2.54
CA PRO A 550 -19.88 -18.67 -1.70
C PRO A 550 -18.51 -18.74 -2.38
N PHE A 551 -17.68 -17.73 -2.11
CA PHE A 551 -16.32 -17.70 -2.62
C PHE A 551 -15.52 -18.96 -2.27
N GLY A 552 -14.78 -19.49 -3.24
CA GLY A 552 -13.87 -20.61 -3.07
C GLY A 552 -14.53 -22.00 -3.12
N GLN A 553 -15.86 -22.10 -3.17
CA GLN A 553 -16.54 -23.40 -3.41
C GLN A 553 -16.35 -23.88 -4.84
N GLN A 554 -16.27 -22.96 -5.81
CA GLN A 554 -15.97 -23.26 -7.19
C GLN A 554 -14.83 -22.34 -7.68
N PRO A 555 -13.92 -22.85 -8.53
CA PRO A 555 -12.87 -22.02 -9.12
C PRO A 555 -13.47 -20.87 -9.93
N LEU A 556 -13.10 -19.63 -9.62
CA LEU A 556 -13.66 -18.45 -10.28
C LEU A 556 -13.39 -18.43 -11.79
N ASN A 557 -12.22 -18.91 -12.21
CA ASN A 557 -11.88 -19.06 -13.63
C ASN A 557 -12.86 -19.97 -14.37
N GLU A 558 -13.29 -21.08 -13.78
CA GLU A 558 -14.28 -21.98 -14.39
C GLU A 558 -15.66 -21.33 -14.48
N LEU A 559 -16.07 -20.57 -13.46
CA LEU A 559 -17.33 -19.80 -13.51
C LEU A 559 -17.31 -18.76 -14.64
N MET A 560 -16.21 -18.02 -14.80
CA MET A 560 -16.05 -17.06 -15.89
C MET A 560 -16.00 -17.72 -17.27
N MET A 561 -15.38 -18.90 -17.38
CA MET A 561 -15.32 -19.65 -18.64
C MET A 561 -16.66 -20.25 -19.04
N ARG A 562 -17.54 -20.59 -18.09
CA ARG A 562 -18.84 -21.20 -18.38
C ARG A 562 -19.99 -20.19 -18.48
N CYS A 563 -19.86 -18.98 -17.92
CA CYS A 563 -20.95 -18.00 -18.00
C CYS A 563 -21.18 -17.53 -19.45
N LYS A 564 -22.40 -17.08 -19.73
CA LYS A 564 -22.77 -16.44 -21.00
C LYS A 564 -22.64 -14.92 -20.94
N LEU A 565 -22.84 -14.32 -19.77
CA LEU A 565 -22.77 -12.89 -19.52
C LEU A 565 -22.26 -12.64 -18.09
N LEU A 566 -21.49 -11.57 -17.90
CA LEU A 566 -21.08 -11.09 -16.58
C LEU A 566 -21.83 -9.81 -16.21
N VAL A 567 -22.44 -9.78 -15.03
CA VAL A 567 -22.88 -8.56 -14.34
C VAL A 567 -21.88 -8.25 -13.24
N THR A 568 -21.28 -7.07 -13.25
CA THR A 568 -20.33 -6.64 -12.20
C THR A 568 -20.45 -5.14 -11.95
N ASP A 569 -19.66 -4.57 -11.05
CA ASP A 569 -19.68 -3.14 -10.73
C ASP A 569 -18.33 -2.47 -11.08
N TYR A 570 -17.29 -2.70 -10.27
CA TYR A 570 -15.97 -2.06 -10.35
C TYR A 570 -14.85 -3.10 -10.40
N SER A 571 -15.16 -4.33 -10.83
CA SER A 571 -14.21 -5.44 -10.83
C SER A 571 -13.42 -5.52 -12.13
N SER A 572 -12.10 -5.69 -11.99
CA SER A 572 -11.21 -5.97 -13.12
C SER A 572 -11.41 -7.35 -13.76
N VAL A 573 -12.23 -8.20 -13.14
CA VAL A 573 -12.66 -9.48 -13.72
C VAL A 573 -13.36 -9.33 -15.07
N CYS A 574 -13.95 -8.16 -15.35
CA CYS A 574 -14.65 -7.92 -16.60
C CYS A 574 -13.73 -8.13 -17.80
N TRP A 575 -12.45 -7.80 -17.69
CA TRP A 575 -11.48 -8.01 -18.76
C TRP A 575 -11.23 -9.49 -19.06
N ASP A 576 -11.30 -10.39 -18.08
CA ASP A 576 -11.20 -11.84 -18.30
C ASP A 576 -12.40 -12.39 -19.09
N VAL A 577 -13.60 -11.86 -18.86
CA VAL A 577 -14.83 -12.24 -19.58
C VAL A 577 -14.86 -11.63 -20.99
N LEU A 578 -14.45 -10.36 -21.11
CA LEU A 578 -14.31 -9.67 -22.40
C LEU A 578 -13.25 -10.30 -23.29
N TYR A 579 -12.17 -10.85 -22.70
CA TYR A 579 -11.15 -11.60 -23.42
C TYR A 579 -11.71 -12.88 -24.08
N GLN A 580 -12.86 -13.38 -23.63
CA GLN A 580 -13.58 -14.50 -24.24
C GLN A 580 -14.65 -14.05 -25.25
N ASN A 581 -14.75 -12.75 -25.56
CA ASN A 581 -15.80 -12.14 -26.39
C ASN A 581 -17.23 -12.21 -25.83
N LYS A 582 -17.38 -12.35 -24.50
CA LYS A 582 -18.68 -12.37 -23.84
C LYS A 582 -19.10 -10.98 -23.37
N PRO A 583 -20.40 -10.68 -23.33
CA PRO A 583 -20.90 -9.39 -22.86
C PRO A 583 -20.66 -9.20 -21.35
N VAL A 584 -20.44 -7.93 -20.99
CA VAL A 584 -20.40 -7.46 -19.61
C VAL A 584 -21.43 -6.36 -19.44
N VAL A 585 -22.14 -6.38 -18.32
CA VAL A 585 -23.06 -5.33 -17.87
C VAL A 585 -22.57 -4.81 -16.52
N TYR A 586 -22.56 -3.49 -16.38
CA TYR A 586 -22.08 -2.81 -15.18
C TYR A 586 -23.25 -2.26 -14.37
N TYR A 587 -23.37 -2.69 -13.11
CA TYR A 587 -24.37 -2.18 -12.17
C TYR A 587 -23.67 -1.38 -11.06
N GLN A 588 -23.70 -0.05 -11.18
CA GLN A 588 -22.92 0.91 -10.39
C GLN A 588 -23.81 1.93 -9.67
N PHE A 589 -24.81 1.45 -8.91
CA PHE A 589 -25.77 2.29 -8.18
C PHE A 589 -25.10 3.28 -7.21
N ASP A 590 -23.90 2.97 -6.70
CA ASP A 590 -23.14 3.77 -5.75
C ASP A 590 -21.89 4.45 -6.35
N TYR A 591 -21.95 4.78 -7.63
CA TYR A 591 -20.81 5.30 -8.41
C TYR A 591 -20.11 6.50 -7.77
N ASP A 592 -20.88 7.51 -7.34
CA ASP A 592 -20.30 8.75 -6.80
C ASP A 592 -19.51 8.50 -5.52
N LEU A 593 -20.08 7.73 -4.59
CA LEU A 593 -19.42 7.35 -3.34
C LEU A 593 -18.19 6.48 -3.61
N TYR A 594 -18.30 5.49 -4.51
CA TYR A 594 -17.16 4.65 -4.88
C TYR A 594 -16.01 5.48 -5.45
N ASN A 595 -16.32 6.40 -6.38
CA ASN A 595 -15.32 7.24 -7.02
C ASN A 595 -14.69 8.25 -6.03
N GLN A 596 -15.46 8.74 -5.05
CA GLN A 596 -14.93 9.56 -3.97
C GLN A 596 -13.93 8.78 -3.08
N VAL A 597 -14.27 7.54 -2.70
CA VAL A 597 -13.47 6.74 -1.77
C VAL A 597 -12.24 6.12 -2.43
N HIS A 598 -12.37 5.65 -3.67
CA HIS A 598 -11.33 4.88 -4.36
C HIS A 598 -10.71 5.60 -5.55
N GLY A 599 -11.46 6.46 -6.23
CA GLY A 599 -11.08 7.04 -7.51
C GLY A 599 -10.91 6.00 -8.62
N SER A 600 -10.85 6.48 -9.86
CA SER A 600 -10.63 5.67 -11.07
C SER A 600 -9.58 6.33 -11.98
N TYR A 601 -8.89 5.53 -12.81
CA TYR A 601 -8.04 6.05 -13.89
C TYR A 601 -8.81 6.22 -15.21
N LEU A 602 -10.01 5.65 -15.28
CA LEU A 602 -10.93 5.73 -16.40
C LEU A 602 -12.14 6.58 -16.03
N ASP A 603 -12.68 7.27 -17.02
CA ASP A 603 -14.07 7.73 -16.94
C ASP A 603 -15.00 6.54 -17.15
N MET A 604 -15.52 5.98 -16.05
CA MET A 604 -16.34 4.78 -16.10
C MET A 604 -17.72 5.02 -16.75
N THR A 605 -18.12 6.27 -16.96
CA THR A 605 -19.39 6.60 -17.63
C THR A 605 -19.28 6.46 -19.15
N THR A 606 -18.08 6.60 -19.71
CA THR A 606 -17.85 6.60 -21.16
C THR A 606 -16.90 5.50 -21.65
N GLN A 607 -16.01 4.98 -20.79
CA GLN A 607 -14.88 4.13 -21.20
C GLN A 607 -15.04 2.64 -20.83
N LEU A 608 -16.17 2.22 -20.26
CA LEU A 608 -16.43 0.83 -19.87
C LEU A 608 -17.04 -0.01 -21.00
N PRO A 609 -16.42 -1.14 -21.39
CA PRO A 609 -16.88 -1.99 -22.49
C PRO A 609 -18.09 -2.86 -22.11
N GLY A 610 -19.23 -2.21 -21.86
CA GLY A 610 -20.50 -2.84 -21.49
C GLY A 610 -21.59 -1.80 -21.28
N ASP A 611 -22.85 -2.24 -21.22
CA ASP A 611 -23.94 -1.34 -20.79
C ASP A 611 -23.78 -1.07 -19.29
N ARG A 612 -24.05 0.16 -18.87
CA ARG A 612 -23.88 0.63 -17.49
C ARG A 612 -25.21 1.17 -16.97
N PHE A 613 -25.59 0.73 -15.77
CA PHE A 613 -26.82 1.13 -15.10
C PHE A 613 -26.54 1.50 -13.65
N THR A 614 -27.32 2.44 -13.12
CA THR A 614 -27.31 2.82 -11.70
C THR A 614 -28.64 2.52 -11.02
N GLN A 615 -29.64 2.07 -11.78
CA GLN A 615 -31.00 1.77 -11.33
C GLN A 615 -31.38 0.34 -11.76
N VAL A 616 -32.17 -0.35 -10.94
CA VAL A 616 -32.56 -1.76 -11.18
C VAL A 616 -33.51 -1.89 -12.37
N GLU A 617 -34.40 -0.90 -12.53
CA GLU A 617 -35.49 -0.87 -13.50
C GLU A 617 -34.98 -0.93 -14.94
N ASP A 618 -33.78 -0.39 -15.18
CA ASP A 618 -33.13 -0.40 -16.49
C ASP A 618 -32.27 -1.66 -16.73
N LEU A 619 -31.85 -2.33 -15.65
CA LEU A 619 -30.93 -3.45 -15.71
C LEU A 619 -31.61 -4.72 -16.26
N VAL A 620 -32.78 -5.08 -15.74
CA VAL A 620 -33.49 -6.31 -16.14
C VAL A 620 -33.88 -6.30 -17.63
N PRO A 621 -34.46 -5.21 -18.19
CA PRO A 621 -34.71 -5.12 -19.63
C PRO A 621 -33.44 -5.27 -20.47
N CYS A 622 -32.30 -4.76 -19.99
CA CYS A 622 -31.03 -4.92 -20.67
C CYS A 622 -30.58 -6.39 -20.69
N LEU A 623 -30.64 -7.08 -19.55
CA LEU A 623 -30.29 -8.50 -19.46
C LEU A 623 -31.18 -9.36 -20.35
N ASP A 624 -32.48 -9.05 -20.40
CA ASP A 624 -33.44 -9.72 -21.28
C ASP A 624 -33.08 -9.52 -22.76
N SER A 625 -32.68 -8.30 -23.15
CA SER A 625 -32.24 -8.03 -24.53
C SER A 625 -31.00 -8.84 -24.92
N TYR A 626 -30.06 -9.06 -23.98
CA TYR A 626 -28.91 -9.92 -24.22
C TYR A 626 -29.33 -11.39 -24.32
N ALA A 627 -30.21 -11.88 -23.44
CA ALA A 627 -30.68 -13.25 -23.46
C ALA A 627 -31.41 -13.57 -24.79
N ALA A 628 -32.30 -12.68 -25.23
CA ALA A 628 -33.01 -12.79 -26.51
C ALA A 628 -32.05 -12.77 -27.72
N ALA A 629 -30.92 -12.08 -27.61
CA ALA A 629 -29.87 -12.02 -28.63
C ALA A 629 -28.78 -13.10 -28.45
N GLY A 630 -29.06 -14.20 -27.71
CA GLY A 630 -28.11 -15.30 -27.53
C GLY A 630 -26.85 -14.94 -26.74
N PHE A 631 -26.93 -13.90 -25.91
CA PHE A 631 -25.83 -13.31 -25.14
C PHE A 631 -24.68 -12.80 -26.00
N GLU A 632 -24.96 -12.29 -27.20
CA GLU A 632 -23.93 -11.68 -28.03
C GLU A 632 -23.50 -10.30 -27.53
N MET A 633 -22.19 -10.08 -27.41
CA MET A 633 -21.65 -8.74 -27.11
C MET A 633 -21.90 -7.76 -28.26
N LYS A 634 -22.56 -6.64 -27.94
CA LYS A 634 -22.86 -5.55 -28.89
C LYS A 634 -21.59 -5.07 -29.62
N PRO A 635 -21.65 -4.76 -30.93
CA PRO A 635 -20.47 -4.40 -31.73
C PRO A 635 -19.65 -3.23 -31.18
N LYS A 636 -20.30 -2.20 -30.62
CA LYS A 636 -19.62 -1.05 -29.99
C LYS A 636 -18.69 -1.47 -28.84
N TYR A 637 -19.16 -2.37 -27.98
CA TYR A 637 -18.39 -2.87 -26.84
C TYR A 637 -17.32 -3.85 -27.26
N ARG A 638 -17.57 -4.65 -28.29
CA ARG A 638 -16.53 -5.48 -28.92
C ARG A 638 -15.37 -4.63 -29.45
N LYS A 639 -15.67 -3.50 -30.10
CA LYS A 639 -14.63 -2.56 -30.60
C LYS A 639 -13.88 -1.91 -29.43
N MET A 640 -14.58 -1.52 -28.37
CA MET A 640 -13.95 -0.87 -27.22
C MET A 640 -13.08 -1.84 -26.41
N ALA A 641 -13.57 -3.06 -26.16
CA ALA A 641 -12.83 -4.10 -25.44
C ALA A 641 -11.49 -4.44 -26.11
N LYS A 642 -11.42 -4.44 -27.45
CA LYS A 642 -10.16 -4.68 -28.19
C LYS A 642 -9.03 -3.73 -27.80
N GLN A 643 -9.32 -2.52 -27.34
CA GLN A 643 -8.29 -1.56 -26.93
C GLN A 643 -7.52 -2.02 -25.68
N TYR A 644 -8.13 -2.87 -24.86
CA TYR A 644 -7.54 -3.43 -23.64
C TYR A 644 -6.81 -4.75 -23.86
N PHE A 645 -6.73 -5.24 -25.10
CA PHE A 645 -6.04 -6.50 -25.43
C PHE A 645 -5.06 -6.27 -26.57
N ARG A 646 -3.77 -6.08 -26.24
CA ARG A 646 -2.73 -5.98 -27.28
C ARG A 646 -2.55 -7.30 -28.03
N TYR A 647 -2.67 -8.42 -27.32
CA TYR A 647 -2.48 -9.77 -27.86
C TYR A 647 -3.66 -10.67 -27.48
N ARG A 648 -4.03 -11.55 -28.41
CA ARG A 648 -5.06 -12.59 -28.25
C ARG A 648 -4.67 -13.86 -29.01
N ASP A 649 -3.51 -14.40 -28.68
CA ASP A 649 -2.83 -15.50 -29.42
C ASP A 649 -2.28 -16.59 -28.47
N ASN A 650 -2.63 -16.53 -27.20
CA ASN A 650 -2.23 -17.48 -26.15
C ASN A 650 -0.70 -17.61 -25.94
N HIS A 651 0.06 -16.56 -26.24
CA HIS A 651 1.51 -16.50 -26.03
C HIS A 651 1.94 -15.50 -24.96
N ASN A 652 1.07 -15.16 -24.00
CA ASN A 652 1.35 -14.18 -22.96
C ASN A 652 2.49 -14.65 -22.03
N SER A 653 2.46 -15.90 -21.57
CA SER A 653 3.51 -16.51 -20.74
C SER A 653 4.86 -16.55 -21.46
N ARG A 654 4.86 -16.81 -22.78
CA ARG A 654 6.06 -16.78 -23.62
C ARG A 654 6.66 -15.38 -23.67
N ARG A 655 5.85 -14.33 -23.84
CA ARG A 655 6.34 -12.94 -23.84
C ARG A 655 6.90 -12.53 -22.50
N ILE A 656 6.27 -12.93 -21.40
CA ILE A 656 6.78 -12.70 -20.05
C ILE A 656 8.18 -13.33 -19.90
N TYR A 657 8.35 -14.58 -20.33
CA TYR A 657 9.64 -15.26 -20.31
C TYR A 657 10.70 -14.53 -21.18
N GLN A 658 10.32 -14.13 -22.40
CA GLN A 658 11.22 -13.40 -23.30
C GLN A 658 11.63 -12.03 -22.74
N PHE A 659 10.72 -11.34 -22.06
CA PHE A 659 11.01 -10.10 -21.36
C PHE A 659 12.07 -10.32 -20.26
N LEU A 660 11.92 -11.37 -19.45
CA LEU A 660 12.93 -11.72 -18.44
C LEU A 660 14.29 -12.03 -19.09
N LYS A 661 14.32 -12.83 -20.16
CA LYS A 661 15.58 -13.16 -20.85
C LYS A 661 16.28 -11.95 -21.46
N SER A 662 15.53 -11.05 -22.10
CA SER A 662 16.09 -9.82 -22.67
C SER A 662 16.64 -8.85 -21.60
N ASN A 663 16.15 -8.94 -20.36
CA ASN A 663 16.67 -8.17 -19.22
C ASN A 663 17.72 -8.93 -18.37
N GLY A 664 18.26 -10.03 -18.89
CA GLY A 664 19.42 -10.72 -18.29
C GLY A 664 19.09 -11.65 -17.12
N TYR A 665 17.87 -12.17 -17.04
CA TYR A 665 17.42 -13.10 -16.00
C TYR A 665 17.58 -14.59 -16.31
#